data_AF-A0A5R8VLR3-F1
#
_entry.id   AF-A0A5R8VLR3-F1
#
_cell.length_a   1.000
_cell.length_b   1.000
_cell.length_c   1.000
_cell.angle_alpha   90.00
_cell.angle_beta   90.00
_cell.angle_gamma   90.00
#
_symmetry.space_group_name_H-M   'P 1'
#
loop_
_entity.id
_entity.type
_entity.pdbx_description
1 polymer ?
#
loop_
_entity_poly.entity_id
_entity_poly.type
_entity_poly.pdbx_seq_one_letter_code
_entity_poly.pdbx_strand_id
1 'polypeptide(L)'
;MRRFKPSRRSLLTAVAAGAVTAAAGLAGPGAAASHAAARPVVAPPPGRPKPVIFVVGDSTSSAYQHSERPRTGWGQALPLLLGPQAAVFDYAWSGASSKSFADAGLLHEVLEMLRPGDYLLISFGHNDEKVQDPARGTDPQTTFKEYLQKYIGGAAERGAQPVLVTPVERRRFSALGVAQDSHGPYPEAVRALAAATGTPLVDLTASSKDLWQQLGAEGTKSHFLYAAPGQYPQYPEGVADNTHFQAEGALAVARLVARELQAHQTVPPGYFQYLDAGLDALNGIHWPSERPVDKPLVLEVGAGSAFATVQAAVDAVPAGSTRRTQIRIAPGTYRGTVRVPANKPRISFIGLGEKPQDVVLVYNNASGTAKPDGTGTFGTGGSASVRIDGPDFTASNLTFSNDFDEGANQDMRNRQAVALFLTGDRAVLRNIRCLGNQDTLLVDSPTRGVQSRFFFSDCYVEGDVDFIFGRGTAVFSGCEIRSLDRGSDTNNGYVSAGSLNTQLKHGYLFTGCRFVSDAASGSVHLGRPWHPSGDVDAIAQVLVRDSWLGAHISSAPWTDMSGFSWQEARFHELNNNGPGSRITATRPQLDPALAREFTLEEYLRGADGWAPQLAGTRADSTQEMAGTAAAAGTVTR
;
A
#
# COMPACT_ATOMS: atom_id res chain seq x y z
N MET A 1 16.71 -6.65 51.81
CA MET A 1 16.44 -7.94 52.49
C MET A 1 15.25 -8.66 51.83
N ARG A 2 14.98 -9.90 52.26
CA ARG A 2 13.78 -10.76 52.06
C ARG A 2 12.42 -10.03 51.84
N ARG A 3 11.36 -10.64 51.25
CA ARG A 3 11.13 -11.74 50.26
C ARG A 3 9.60 -11.93 50.06
N PHE A 4 9.19 -12.51 48.93
CA PHE A 4 7.95 -13.33 48.71
C PHE A 4 6.54 -12.69 48.57
N LYS A 5 5.77 -13.25 47.61
CA LYS A 5 4.28 -13.34 47.56
C LYS A 5 3.83 -14.63 48.29
N PRO A 6 2.52 -14.86 48.54
CA PRO A 6 1.77 -15.76 47.62
C PRO A 6 0.26 -15.44 47.46
N SER A 7 -0.44 -16.22 46.63
CA SER A 7 -1.90 -16.19 46.40
C SER A 7 -2.60 -17.48 46.84
N ARG A 8 -3.94 -17.51 46.88
CA ARG A 8 -4.79 -18.74 46.96
C ARG A 8 -5.99 -18.68 45.99
N ARG A 9 -6.79 -19.77 45.92
CA ARG A 9 -7.55 -20.23 44.74
C ARG A 9 -8.89 -20.92 45.15
N SER A 10 -9.73 -21.25 44.15
CA SER A 10 -10.94 -22.15 44.21
C SER A 10 -12.22 -21.52 44.82
N LEU A 11 -13.47 -21.94 44.56
CA LEU A 11 -14.12 -23.03 43.75
C LEU A 11 -15.05 -22.40 42.64
N LEU A 12 -15.82 -23.04 41.72
CA LEU A 12 -16.44 -24.38 41.49
C LEU A 12 -17.77 -24.64 42.28
N THR A 13 -18.90 -25.20 41.77
CA THR A 13 -19.33 -25.75 40.44
C THR A 13 -20.90 -25.74 40.30
N ALA A 14 -21.45 -26.20 39.15
CA ALA A 14 -22.75 -26.91 38.94
C ALA A 14 -24.09 -26.11 38.71
N VAL A 15 -25.18 -26.69 38.14
CA VAL A 15 -25.42 -27.47 36.88
C VAL A 15 -26.95 -27.77 36.64
N ALA A 16 -27.36 -27.97 35.37
CA ALA A 16 -28.56 -28.70 34.84
C ALA A 16 -30.03 -28.16 34.92
N ALA A 17 -30.57 -27.90 33.71
CA ALA A 17 -31.70 -28.62 33.03
C ALA A 17 -33.20 -28.40 33.36
N GLY A 18 -34.01 -28.49 32.28
CA GLY A 18 -35.49 -28.57 32.23
C GLY A 18 -36.08 -27.70 31.10
N ALA A 19 -37.06 -28.10 30.29
CA ALA A 19 -37.70 -29.40 30.03
C ALA A 19 -38.34 -29.40 28.61
N VAL A 20 -38.90 -30.53 28.14
CA VAL A 20 -39.44 -30.69 26.76
C VAL A 20 -40.93 -31.02 26.74
N THR A 21 -41.69 -30.38 25.83
CA THR A 21 -42.97 -30.86 25.27
C THR A 21 -43.10 -30.44 23.80
N ALA A 22 -43.85 -31.19 22.98
CA ALA A 22 -43.93 -30.98 21.53
C ALA A 22 -45.25 -31.46 20.90
N ALA A 23 -45.70 -30.72 19.86
CA ALA A 23 -46.59 -31.13 18.77
C ALA A 23 -46.43 -30.06 17.66
N ALA A 24 -45.96 -30.35 16.44
CA ALA A 24 -46.66 -31.07 15.35
C ALA A 24 -47.91 -30.30 14.85
N GLY A 25 -47.99 -29.83 13.60
CA GLY A 25 -47.02 -29.81 12.48
C GLY A 25 -47.75 -29.80 11.12
N LEU A 26 -47.08 -29.52 9.99
CA LEU A 26 -47.53 -29.89 8.63
C LEU A 26 -46.47 -29.60 7.54
N ALA A 27 -46.46 -30.47 6.52
CA ALA A 27 -45.97 -30.32 5.13
C ALA A 27 -44.63 -29.59 4.84
N GLY A 28 -43.63 -30.38 4.43
CA GLY A 28 -42.74 -30.00 3.31
C GLY A 28 -43.33 -30.48 1.95
N PRO A 29 -42.57 -30.52 0.84
CA PRO A 29 -41.13 -30.29 0.73
C PRO A 29 -40.74 -29.05 -0.09
N GLY A 30 -39.60 -28.46 0.24
CA GLY A 30 -38.93 -27.44 -0.56
C GLY A 30 -37.47 -27.39 -0.16
N ALA A 31 -36.63 -28.15 -0.87
CA ALA A 31 -35.20 -28.17 -0.60
C ALA A 31 -34.60 -26.83 -1.03
N ALA A 32 -34.47 -25.90 -0.08
CA ALA A 32 -33.77 -24.64 -0.25
C ALA A 32 -32.27 -24.95 -0.45
N ALA A 33 -31.90 -25.26 -1.69
CA ALA A 33 -30.53 -25.54 -2.07
C ALA A 33 -29.66 -24.36 -1.62
N SER A 34 -28.71 -24.65 -0.73
CA SER A 34 -27.73 -23.69 -0.27
C SER A 34 -26.98 -23.17 -1.49
N HIS A 35 -27.33 -21.97 -1.96
CA HIS A 35 -26.62 -21.29 -3.01
C HIS A 35 -25.28 -20.83 -2.43
N ALA A 36 -24.32 -21.75 -2.41
CA ALA A 36 -22.92 -21.45 -2.28
C ALA A 36 -22.57 -20.53 -3.46
N ALA A 37 -22.63 -19.22 -3.21
CA ALA A 37 -22.34 -18.21 -4.21
C ALA A 37 -20.97 -18.54 -4.82
N ALA A 38 -20.94 -18.75 -6.13
CA ALA A 38 -19.73 -19.17 -6.83
C ALA A 38 -18.64 -18.13 -6.55
N ARG A 39 -17.67 -18.50 -5.71
CA ARG A 39 -16.57 -17.62 -5.33
C ARG A 39 -15.89 -17.21 -6.64
N PRO A 40 -15.60 -15.91 -6.88
CA PRO A 40 -14.72 -15.53 -7.97
C PRO A 40 -13.34 -16.10 -7.67
N VAL A 41 -13.08 -17.31 -8.18
CA VAL A 41 -11.74 -17.89 -8.21
C VAL A 41 -10.90 -16.90 -9.00
N VAL A 42 -9.81 -16.42 -8.39
CA VAL A 42 -8.77 -15.70 -9.13
C VAL A 42 -8.05 -16.73 -9.98
N ALA A 43 -8.69 -17.12 -11.08
CA ALA A 43 -8.13 -18.05 -12.02
C ALA A 43 -6.84 -17.42 -12.57
N PRO A 44 -5.68 -18.10 -12.48
CA PRO A 44 -4.47 -17.58 -13.09
C PRO A 44 -4.74 -17.44 -14.59
N PRO A 45 -4.32 -16.33 -15.24
CA PRO A 45 -4.96 -15.84 -16.45
C PRO A 45 -5.12 -16.89 -17.57
N PRO A 46 -6.23 -16.86 -18.32
CA PRO A 46 -6.41 -17.74 -19.45
C PRO A 46 -5.25 -17.57 -20.43
N GLY A 47 -4.71 -18.69 -20.92
CA GLY A 47 -3.60 -18.68 -21.87
C GLY A 47 -2.19 -18.44 -21.30
N ARG A 48 -1.95 -18.50 -19.97
CA ARG A 48 -0.55 -18.44 -19.44
C ARG A 48 0.36 -19.48 -20.13
N PRO A 49 1.40 -19.07 -20.90
CA PRO A 49 2.09 -19.95 -21.86
C PRO A 49 3.33 -20.67 -21.29
N LYS A 50 3.56 -20.59 -19.98
CA LYS A 50 4.78 -21.02 -19.29
C LYS A 50 4.45 -21.62 -17.92
N PRO A 51 5.19 -22.64 -17.45
CA PRO A 51 5.08 -23.16 -16.10
C PRO A 51 5.38 -22.11 -15.01
N VAL A 52 4.79 -22.32 -13.84
CA VAL A 52 4.93 -21.46 -12.66
C VAL A 52 5.48 -22.26 -11.49
N ILE A 53 6.47 -21.69 -10.80
CA ILE A 53 6.96 -22.17 -9.51
C ILE A 53 6.18 -21.45 -8.41
N PHE A 54 5.23 -22.17 -7.79
CA PHE A 54 4.51 -21.69 -6.63
C PHE A 54 5.37 -21.85 -5.37
N VAL A 55 5.37 -20.86 -4.49
CA VAL A 55 5.99 -20.94 -3.15
C VAL A 55 4.89 -20.87 -2.10
N VAL A 56 4.86 -21.84 -1.18
CA VAL A 56 4.02 -21.83 0.02
C VAL A 56 4.87 -22.11 1.26
N GLY A 57 4.60 -21.41 2.34
CA GLY A 57 5.47 -21.44 3.50
C GLY A 57 5.21 -20.36 4.54
N ASP A 58 6.18 -20.20 5.43
CA ASP A 58 6.14 -19.25 6.55
C ASP A 58 6.73 -17.86 6.21
N SER A 59 6.94 -17.03 7.24
CA SER A 59 7.43 -15.65 7.14
C SER A 59 8.84 -15.48 6.56
N THR A 60 9.63 -16.55 6.42
CA THR A 60 10.94 -16.50 5.77
C THR A 60 10.86 -16.64 4.25
N SER A 61 9.77 -17.21 3.73
CA SER A 61 9.51 -17.33 2.29
C SER A 61 8.58 -16.23 1.77
N SER A 62 7.55 -15.87 2.56
CA SER A 62 6.51 -14.86 2.31
C SER A 62 6.97 -13.58 1.62
N ALA A 63 6.21 -13.17 0.59
CA ALA A 63 6.27 -11.82 0.06
C ALA A 63 5.79 -10.78 1.08
N TYR A 64 6.35 -9.57 0.97
CA TYR A 64 6.07 -8.42 1.81
C TYR A 64 5.68 -7.21 0.95
N GLN A 65 4.72 -6.42 1.45
CA GLN A 65 4.26 -5.21 0.77
C GLN A 65 5.25 -4.06 0.95
N HIS A 66 5.19 -3.03 0.08
CA HIS A 66 6.17 -1.93 0.11
C HIS A 66 6.40 -1.30 1.49
N SER A 67 5.35 -1.14 2.31
CA SER A 67 5.45 -0.58 3.67
C SER A 67 6.22 -1.45 4.68
N GLU A 68 6.74 -2.61 4.28
CA GLU A 68 7.62 -3.46 5.09
C GLU A 68 9.07 -3.51 4.53
N ARG A 69 9.39 -2.82 3.42
CA ARG A 69 10.76 -2.74 2.84
C ARG A 69 11.79 -2.30 3.90
N PRO A 70 12.97 -2.93 4.02
CA PRO A 70 13.56 -3.94 3.14
C PRO A 70 13.23 -5.38 3.52
N ARG A 71 12.28 -5.65 4.43
CA ARG A 71 11.92 -7.02 4.84
C ARG A 71 11.43 -7.81 3.62
N THR A 72 12.10 -8.90 3.32
CA THR A 72 11.81 -9.73 2.14
C THR A 72 11.84 -11.21 2.53
N GLY A 73 10.94 -12.01 1.97
CA GLY A 73 11.06 -13.48 1.98
C GLY A 73 11.79 -13.99 0.74
N TRP A 74 12.46 -15.13 0.84
CA TRP A 74 13.23 -15.67 -0.30
C TRP A 74 12.34 -16.03 -1.50
N GLY A 75 11.04 -16.30 -1.30
CA GLY A 75 10.07 -16.55 -2.37
C GLY A 75 9.89 -15.32 -3.27
N GLN A 76 9.78 -14.13 -2.66
CA GLN A 76 9.70 -12.84 -3.35
C GLN A 76 11.00 -12.44 -4.06
N ALA A 77 12.17 -12.94 -3.61
CA ALA A 77 13.46 -12.70 -4.26
C ALA A 77 13.76 -13.68 -5.42
N LEU A 78 13.20 -14.90 -5.38
CA LEU A 78 13.41 -15.96 -6.38
C LEU A 78 13.15 -15.55 -7.86
N PRO A 79 12.18 -14.66 -8.21
CA PRO A 79 12.00 -14.17 -9.58
C PRO A 79 13.25 -13.51 -10.19
N LEU A 80 14.15 -12.94 -9.38
CA LEU A 80 15.38 -12.30 -9.87
C LEU A 80 16.38 -13.27 -10.50
N LEU A 81 16.28 -14.55 -10.17
CA LEU A 81 17.20 -15.57 -10.65
C LEU A 81 16.72 -16.25 -11.94
N LEU A 82 15.44 -16.08 -12.29
CA LEU A 82 14.79 -16.73 -13.43
C LEU A 82 15.13 -16.09 -14.77
N GLY A 83 15.37 -16.94 -15.77
CA GLY A 83 15.27 -16.60 -17.18
C GLY A 83 13.82 -16.62 -17.69
N PRO A 84 13.58 -16.26 -18.96
CA PRO A 84 12.25 -16.03 -19.50
C PRO A 84 11.39 -17.28 -19.72
N GLN A 85 11.81 -18.47 -19.27
CA GLN A 85 11.12 -19.75 -19.53
C GLN A 85 10.02 -20.10 -18.52
N ALA A 86 10.10 -19.55 -17.30
CA ALA A 86 9.18 -19.81 -16.20
C ALA A 86 8.78 -18.50 -15.49
N ALA A 87 7.89 -18.60 -14.51
CA ALA A 87 7.60 -17.55 -13.54
C ALA A 87 7.58 -18.11 -12.11
N VAL A 88 7.67 -17.24 -11.11
CA VAL A 88 7.42 -17.57 -9.70
C VAL A 88 6.13 -16.90 -9.24
N PHE A 89 5.35 -17.60 -8.42
CA PHE A 89 4.20 -17.04 -7.72
C PHE A 89 4.34 -17.35 -6.22
N ASP A 90 4.73 -16.35 -5.45
CA ASP A 90 4.84 -16.45 -4.00
C ASP A 90 3.47 -16.26 -3.35
N TYR A 91 3.03 -17.29 -2.62
CA TYR A 91 1.80 -17.32 -1.84
C TYR A 91 2.06 -17.83 -0.41
N ALA A 92 3.30 -17.71 0.08
CA ALA A 92 3.61 -17.98 1.47
C ALA A 92 3.02 -16.91 2.41
N TRP A 93 2.81 -17.27 3.68
CA TRP A 93 2.05 -16.46 4.63
C TRP A 93 2.84 -16.16 5.90
N SER A 94 3.12 -14.87 6.12
CA SER A 94 3.90 -14.43 7.28
C SER A 94 3.24 -14.80 8.62
N GLY A 95 3.90 -15.69 9.37
CA GLY A 95 3.43 -16.20 10.66
C GLY A 95 2.60 -17.50 10.58
N ALA A 96 2.53 -18.16 9.43
CA ALA A 96 1.82 -19.43 9.25
C ALA A 96 2.70 -20.66 9.52
N SER A 97 2.06 -21.76 9.95
CA SER A 97 2.61 -23.11 9.98
C SER A 97 2.00 -23.99 8.88
N SER A 98 2.56 -25.19 8.65
CA SER A 98 2.02 -26.15 7.66
C SER A 98 0.55 -26.50 7.96
N LYS A 99 0.19 -26.53 9.25
CA LYS A 99 -1.17 -26.62 9.76
C LYS A 99 -1.97 -25.35 9.48
N SER A 100 -1.56 -24.20 10.02
CA SER A 100 -2.43 -23.01 10.04
C SER A 100 -2.72 -22.46 8.65
N PHE A 101 -1.81 -22.69 7.69
CA PHE A 101 -2.00 -22.36 6.28
C PHE A 101 -3.07 -23.25 5.61
N ALA A 102 -3.08 -24.54 5.92
CA ALA A 102 -4.08 -25.49 5.42
C ALA A 102 -5.45 -25.27 6.10
N ASP A 103 -5.47 -25.05 7.42
CA ASP A 103 -6.69 -24.81 8.21
C ASP A 103 -7.36 -23.47 7.84
N ALA A 104 -6.59 -22.47 7.40
CA ALA A 104 -7.10 -21.22 6.81
C ALA A 104 -7.64 -21.38 5.37
N GLY A 105 -7.55 -22.58 4.79
CA GLY A 105 -7.98 -22.90 3.42
C GLY A 105 -7.00 -22.46 2.33
N LEU A 106 -5.88 -21.81 2.66
CA LEU A 106 -4.92 -21.26 1.68
C LEU A 106 -4.27 -22.35 0.82
N LEU A 107 -4.05 -23.55 1.38
CA LEU A 107 -3.63 -24.72 0.61
C LEU A 107 -4.62 -25.01 -0.53
N HIS A 108 -5.91 -25.16 -0.24
CA HIS A 108 -6.92 -25.41 -1.27
C HIS A 108 -6.92 -24.33 -2.34
N GLU A 109 -6.77 -23.05 -1.96
CA GLU A 109 -6.70 -21.96 -2.93
C GLU A 109 -5.47 -22.02 -3.85
N VAL A 110 -4.31 -22.44 -3.34
CA VAL A 110 -3.12 -22.67 -4.19
C VAL A 110 -3.31 -23.87 -5.10
N LEU A 111 -3.90 -24.96 -4.59
CA LEU A 111 -4.19 -26.14 -5.40
C LEU A 111 -5.12 -25.79 -6.57
N GLU A 112 -6.18 -24.99 -6.38
CA GLU A 112 -7.04 -24.54 -7.48
C GLU A 112 -6.35 -23.60 -8.49
N MET A 113 -5.14 -23.09 -8.18
CA MET A 113 -4.33 -22.31 -9.13
C MET A 113 -3.28 -23.15 -9.89
N LEU A 114 -2.95 -24.37 -9.43
CA LEU A 114 -1.98 -25.25 -10.07
C LEU A 114 -2.50 -25.81 -11.40
N ARG A 115 -1.57 -26.10 -12.32
CA ARG A 115 -1.79 -26.84 -13.58
C ARG A 115 -0.70 -27.89 -13.78
N PRO A 116 -0.91 -28.88 -14.67
CA PRO A 116 0.12 -29.85 -15.01
C PRO A 116 1.42 -29.19 -15.47
N GLY A 117 2.55 -29.60 -14.87
CA GLY A 117 3.87 -29.03 -15.12
C GLY A 117 4.23 -27.79 -14.31
N ASP A 118 3.33 -27.25 -13.48
CA ASP A 118 3.72 -26.28 -12.43
C ASP A 118 4.51 -26.96 -11.30
N TYR A 119 5.22 -26.18 -10.49
CA TYR A 119 5.97 -26.64 -9.32
C TYR A 119 5.37 -26.08 -8.03
N LEU A 120 5.44 -26.83 -6.93
CA LEU A 120 5.03 -26.35 -5.60
C LEU A 120 6.17 -26.54 -4.58
N LEU A 121 6.86 -25.44 -4.23
CA LEU A 121 7.86 -25.39 -3.16
C LEU A 121 7.15 -25.24 -1.81
N ILE A 122 7.38 -26.19 -0.90
CA ILE A 122 6.68 -26.30 0.39
C ILE A 122 7.69 -26.07 1.53
N SER A 123 7.62 -24.91 2.20
CA SER A 123 8.65 -24.43 3.14
C SER A 123 8.07 -24.02 4.51
N PHE A 124 7.95 -24.98 5.43
CA PHE A 124 7.39 -24.78 6.77
C PHE A 124 8.32 -25.29 7.88
N GLY A 125 8.08 -24.84 9.11
CA GLY A 125 8.87 -25.19 10.29
C GLY A 125 8.88 -24.11 11.38
N HIS A 126 9.11 -22.83 11.02
CA HIS A 126 9.30 -21.72 11.97
C HIS A 126 8.14 -21.46 12.94
N ASN A 127 6.95 -21.94 12.59
CA ASN A 127 5.72 -21.76 13.35
C ASN A 127 5.13 -23.10 13.81
N ASP A 128 5.48 -24.20 13.14
CA ASP A 128 5.12 -25.58 13.48
C ASP A 128 5.74 -26.01 14.82
N GLU A 129 6.96 -25.57 15.11
CA GLU A 129 7.66 -25.78 16.40
C GLU A 129 6.96 -25.13 17.62
N LYS A 130 5.96 -24.27 17.41
CA LYS A 130 5.23 -23.57 18.48
C LYS A 130 4.14 -24.47 19.04
N VAL A 131 4.53 -25.62 19.58
CA VAL A 131 3.64 -26.68 20.10
C VAL A 131 2.66 -26.22 21.19
N GLN A 132 2.94 -25.09 21.84
CA GLN A 132 2.08 -24.42 22.83
C GLN A 132 0.98 -23.54 22.22
N ASP A 133 1.05 -23.21 20.92
CA ASP A 133 0.02 -22.49 20.17
C ASP A 133 -0.85 -23.52 19.40
N PRO A 134 -2.04 -23.88 19.87
CA PRO A 134 -2.84 -24.95 19.26
C PRO A 134 -3.34 -24.61 17.84
N ALA A 135 -3.27 -23.35 17.40
CA ALA A 135 -3.61 -22.96 16.03
C ALA A 135 -2.45 -23.20 15.05
N ARG A 136 -1.19 -23.20 15.53
CA ARG A 136 0.02 -23.32 14.69
C ARG A 136 0.79 -24.62 14.92
N GLY A 137 0.96 -25.02 16.17
CA GLY A 137 1.81 -26.12 16.58
C GLY A 137 1.41 -27.44 15.96
N THR A 138 2.42 -28.21 15.57
CA THR A 138 2.29 -29.60 15.10
C THR A 138 3.23 -30.50 15.90
N ASP A 139 3.21 -31.80 15.63
CA ASP A 139 4.21 -32.74 16.09
C ASP A 139 5.10 -33.17 14.90
N PRO A 140 6.43 -33.10 15.02
CA PRO A 140 7.35 -33.32 13.90
C PRO A 140 7.34 -34.76 13.38
N GLN A 141 6.96 -35.75 14.19
CA GLN A 141 6.96 -37.16 13.77
C GLN A 141 5.64 -37.61 13.16
N THR A 142 4.54 -36.94 13.51
CA THR A 142 3.16 -37.24 13.11
C THR A 142 2.53 -36.07 12.34
N THR A 143 1.78 -35.19 13.02
CA THR A 143 0.88 -34.20 12.39
C THR A 143 1.58 -33.23 11.44
N PHE A 144 2.85 -32.88 11.64
CA PHE A 144 3.62 -32.07 10.69
C PHE A 144 3.75 -32.77 9.33
N LYS A 145 4.10 -34.06 9.34
CA LYS A 145 4.20 -34.88 8.12
C LYS A 145 2.83 -35.12 7.51
N GLU A 146 1.79 -35.34 8.32
CA GLU A 146 0.40 -35.46 7.85
C GLU A 146 -0.08 -34.18 7.15
N TYR A 147 0.32 -32.99 7.62
CA TYR A 147 0.05 -31.74 6.92
C TYR A 147 0.84 -31.65 5.62
N LEU A 148 2.16 -31.84 5.64
CA LEU A 148 3.00 -31.80 4.43
C LEU A 148 2.53 -32.79 3.34
N GLN A 149 2.06 -33.99 3.71
CA GLN A 149 1.48 -34.97 2.78
C GLN A 149 0.26 -34.44 2.02
N LYS A 150 -0.55 -33.53 2.60
CA LYS A 150 -1.67 -32.88 1.90
C LYS A 150 -1.19 -31.95 0.79
N TYR A 151 -0.07 -31.25 0.98
CA TYR A 151 0.54 -30.40 -0.04
C TYR A 151 1.12 -31.26 -1.19
N ILE A 152 1.82 -32.34 -0.85
CA ILE A 152 2.42 -33.27 -1.81
C ILE A 152 1.33 -33.93 -2.68
N GLY A 153 0.33 -34.55 -2.03
CA GLY A 153 -0.77 -35.24 -2.71
C GLY A 153 -1.60 -34.30 -3.59
N GLY A 154 -2.07 -33.18 -3.02
CA GLY A 154 -2.94 -32.24 -3.73
C GLY A 154 -2.29 -31.59 -4.96
N ALA A 155 -0.96 -31.43 -4.96
CA ALA A 155 -0.19 -30.97 -6.12
C ALA A 155 -0.05 -32.07 -7.18
N ALA A 156 0.32 -33.29 -6.77
CA ALA A 156 0.46 -34.44 -7.66
C ALA A 156 -0.86 -34.82 -8.35
N GLU A 157 -1.99 -34.74 -7.64
CA GLU A 157 -3.35 -34.89 -8.17
C GLU A 157 -3.66 -33.94 -9.35
N ARG A 158 -2.97 -32.79 -9.41
CA ARG A 158 -3.15 -31.74 -10.43
C ARG A 158 -2.04 -31.75 -11.48
N GLY A 159 -1.18 -32.77 -11.47
CA GLY A 159 -0.03 -32.91 -12.36
C GLY A 159 1.10 -31.90 -12.10
N ALA A 160 1.07 -31.19 -10.97
CA ALA A 160 2.15 -30.31 -10.54
C ALA A 160 3.18 -31.10 -9.72
N GLN A 161 4.45 -30.68 -9.79
CA GLN A 161 5.55 -31.36 -9.10
C GLN A 161 5.78 -30.73 -7.71
N PRO A 162 5.43 -31.41 -6.60
CA PRO A 162 5.75 -30.94 -5.26
C PRO A 162 7.25 -31.05 -4.98
N VAL A 163 7.76 -30.13 -4.18
CA VAL A 163 9.14 -30.09 -3.72
C VAL A 163 9.15 -29.67 -2.25
N LEU A 164 9.78 -30.46 -1.40
CA LEU A 164 9.94 -30.14 0.01
C LEU A 164 11.17 -29.24 0.22
N VAL A 165 11.02 -28.21 1.04
CA VAL A 165 12.09 -27.28 1.42
C VAL A 165 12.20 -27.30 2.95
N THR A 166 13.37 -27.64 3.48
CA THR A 166 13.61 -27.62 4.93
C THR A 166 13.63 -26.16 5.44
N PRO A 167 13.27 -25.87 6.71
CA PRO A 167 13.20 -24.48 7.16
C PRO A 167 14.60 -23.83 7.19
N VAL A 168 14.74 -22.68 6.53
CA VAL A 168 15.98 -21.88 6.51
C VAL A 168 16.43 -21.54 7.93
N GLU A 169 17.72 -21.65 8.23
CA GLU A 169 18.21 -21.44 9.60
C GLU A 169 18.16 -19.97 10.03
N ARG A 170 17.89 -19.77 11.32
CA ARG A 170 17.86 -18.43 11.95
C ARG A 170 19.27 -17.94 12.23
N ARG A 171 19.44 -16.63 12.45
CA ARG A 171 20.72 -16.02 12.85
C ARG A 171 21.06 -16.39 14.29
N ARG A 172 21.61 -17.59 14.50
CA ARG A 172 21.97 -18.14 15.81
C ARG A 172 23.42 -18.60 15.83
N PHE A 173 24.20 -18.07 16.76
CA PHE A 173 25.62 -18.41 16.92
C PHE A 173 25.94 -18.74 18.38
N SER A 174 26.91 -19.64 18.57
CA SER A 174 27.54 -19.88 19.88
C SER A 174 28.46 -18.73 20.28
N ALA A 175 28.89 -18.69 21.54
CA ALA A 175 29.90 -17.75 22.03
C ALA A 175 31.28 -17.90 21.32
N LEU A 176 31.49 -18.96 20.54
CA LEU A 176 32.69 -19.19 19.73
C LEU A 176 32.48 -18.84 18.24
N GLY A 177 31.36 -18.21 17.87
CA GLY A 177 31.05 -17.86 16.48
C GLY A 177 30.60 -19.03 15.59
N VAL A 178 30.23 -20.17 16.19
CA VAL A 178 29.75 -21.35 15.45
C VAL A 178 28.25 -21.23 15.21
N ALA A 179 27.79 -21.39 13.96
CA ALA A 179 26.37 -21.35 13.60
C ALA A 179 25.61 -22.54 14.23
N GLN A 180 24.42 -22.27 14.78
CA GLN A 180 23.64 -23.24 15.55
C GLN A 180 22.28 -23.51 14.91
N ASP A 181 21.85 -24.76 14.98
CA ASP A 181 20.51 -25.19 14.59
C ASP A 181 19.43 -24.50 15.44
N SER A 182 18.31 -24.13 14.84
CA SER A 182 17.21 -23.43 15.53
C SER A 182 15.85 -24.13 15.42
N HIS A 183 15.69 -25.11 14.53
CA HIS A 183 14.41 -25.80 14.25
C HIS A 183 14.28 -27.21 14.85
N GLY A 184 15.28 -27.65 15.62
CA GLY A 184 15.27 -28.94 16.31
C GLY A 184 14.95 -30.13 15.39
N PRO A 185 13.89 -30.92 15.64
CA PRO A 185 13.55 -32.11 14.86
C PRO A 185 12.86 -31.84 13.50
N TYR A 186 12.44 -30.60 13.21
CA TYR A 186 11.62 -30.29 12.03
C TYR A 186 12.34 -30.49 10.69
N PRO A 187 13.62 -30.08 10.50
CA PRO A 187 14.35 -30.38 9.26
C PRO A 187 14.43 -31.87 8.98
N GLU A 188 14.66 -32.69 10.00
CA GLU A 188 14.76 -34.14 9.86
C GLU A 188 13.41 -34.79 9.54
N ALA A 189 12.30 -34.23 10.06
CA ALA A 189 10.97 -34.65 9.67
C ALA A 189 10.68 -34.42 8.18
N VAL A 190 11.17 -33.30 7.61
CA VAL A 190 11.09 -33.00 6.17
C VAL A 190 11.96 -33.97 5.36
N ARG A 191 13.23 -34.18 5.74
CA ARG A 191 14.14 -35.14 5.07
C ARG A 191 13.57 -36.55 5.03
N ALA A 192 13.10 -37.05 6.18
CA ALA A 192 12.52 -38.38 6.30
C ALA A 192 11.23 -38.51 5.45
N LEU A 193 10.41 -37.47 5.35
CA LEU A 193 9.22 -37.47 4.50
C LEU A 193 9.58 -37.44 3.00
N ALA A 194 10.57 -36.64 2.61
CA ALA A 194 11.08 -36.60 1.24
C ALA A 194 11.58 -37.99 0.79
N ALA A 195 12.45 -38.60 1.60
CA ALA A 195 12.97 -39.95 1.35
C ALA A 195 11.86 -41.03 1.32
N ALA A 196 10.87 -40.95 2.21
CA ALA A 196 9.76 -41.91 2.28
C ALA A 196 8.72 -41.77 1.14
N THR A 197 8.68 -40.64 0.45
CA THR A 197 7.72 -40.35 -0.64
C THR A 197 8.35 -40.27 -2.03
N GLY A 198 9.68 -40.17 -2.12
CA GLY A 198 10.37 -39.82 -3.37
C GLY A 198 10.19 -38.36 -3.80
N THR A 199 9.64 -37.49 -2.94
CA THR A 199 9.46 -36.07 -3.23
C THR A 199 10.83 -35.38 -3.27
N PRO A 200 11.15 -34.59 -4.31
CA PRO A 200 12.39 -33.81 -4.37
C PRO A 200 12.58 -32.90 -3.15
N LEU A 201 13.84 -32.72 -2.76
CA LEU A 201 14.24 -31.99 -1.56
C LEU A 201 15.17 -30.82 -1.90
N VAL A 202 14.97 -29.71 -1.19
CA VAL A 202 15.94 -28.63 -0.98
C VAL A 202 16.25 -28.59 0.52
N ASP A 203 17.50 -28.87 0.92
CA ASP A 203 17.92 -28.85 2.32
C ASP A 203 18.45 -27.47 2.72
N LEU A 204 17.56 -26.50 2.63
CA LEU A 204 17.82 -25.10 2.93
C LEU A 204 18.29 -24.88 4.38
N THR A 205 17.91 -25.73 5.34
CA THR A 205 18.49 -25.77 6.69
C THR A 205 20.00 -25.95 6.64
N ALA A 206 20.50 -26.94 5.91
CA ALA A 206 21.94 -27.21 5.80
C ALA A 206 22.66 -26.10 5.02
N SER A 207 22.18 -25.77 3.82
CA SER A 207 22.86 -24.82 2.94
C SER A 207 22.85 -23.38 3.48
N SER A 208 21.82 -22.98 4.24
CA SER A 208 21.82 -21.67 4.93
C SER A 208 22.68 -21.67 6.19
N LYS A 209 22.75 -22.76 6.95
CA LYS A 209 23.65 -22.87 8.12
C LYS A 209 25.12 -22.72 7.71
N ASP A 210 25.52 -23.32 6.59
CA ASP A 210 26.87 -23.18 6.04
C ASP A 210 27.14 -21.75 5.57
N LEU A 211 26.18 -21.10 4.90
CA LEU A 211 26.26 -19.68 4.54
C LEU A 211 26.40 -18.77 5.78
N TRP A 212 25.62 -19.02 6.83
CA TRP A 212 25.72 -18.29 8.10
C TRP A 212 27.06 -18.55 8.80
N GLN A 213 27.60 -19.77 8.72
CA GLN A 213 28.92 -20.09 9.24
C GLN A 213 30.05 -19.39 8.47
N GLN A 214 29.93 -19.27 7.15
CA GLN A 214 30.89 -18.57 6.27
C GLN A 214 30.89 -17.06 6.53
N LEU A 215 29.71 -16.45 6.67
CA LEU A 215 29.55 -15.00 6.92
C LEU A 215 29.82 -14.62 8.39
N GLY A 216 29.64 -15.56 9.31
CA GLY A 216 29.79 -15.35 10.75
C GLY A 216 28.74 -14.42 11.36
N ALA A 217 28.85 -14.20 12.67
CA ALA A 217 27.85 -13.45 13.43
C ALA A 217 27.70 -11.99 12.93
N GLU A 218 28.78 -11.29 12.59
CA GLU A 218 28.69 -9.90 12.15
C GLU A 218 28.32 -9.79 10.66
N GLY A 219 28.90 -10.62 9.78
CA GLY A 219 28.58 -10.60 8.33
C GLY A 219 27.12 -10.96 8.01
N THR A 220 26.48 -11.79 8.85
CA THR A 220 25.04 -12.09 8.71
C THR A 220 24.11 -10.91 8.98
N LYS A 221 24.58 -9.80 9.59
CA LYS A 221 23.72 -8.61 9.80
C LYS A 221 23.30 -7.93 8.49
N SER A 222 24.05 -8.07 7.40
CA SER A 222 23.64 -7.55 6.08
C SER A 222 22.66 -8.46 5.33
N HIS A 223 22.29 -9.61 5.93
CA HIS A 223 21.37 -10.59 5.33
C HIS A 223 20.05 -10.64 6.11
N PHE A 224 20.13 -10.68 7.44
CA PHE A 224 18.95 -10.58 8.30
C PHE A 224 18.42 -9.15 8.37
N LEU A 225 17.18 -8.99 8.84
CA LEU A 225 16.50 -7.70 9.00
C LEU A 225 17.09 -6.93 10.19
N TYR A 226 18.24 -6.32 9.94
CA TYR A 226 18.98 -5.44 10.83
C TYR A 226 19.11 -4.06 10.17
N ALA A 227 18.57 -3.03 10.81
CA ALA A 227 18.70 -1.64 10.37
C ALA A 227 19.09 -0.75 11.54
N ALA A 228 20.01 0.19 11.32
CA ALA A 228 20.21 1.30 12.23
C ALA A 228 19.01 2.27 12.18
N PRO A 229 18.76 3.05 13.25
CA PRO A 229 17.77 4.13 13.21
C PRO A 229 18.00 5.06 12.02
N GLY A 230 16.92 5.38 11.30
CA GLY A 230 16.93 6.20 10.09
C GLY A 230 17.46 5.53 8.82
N GLN A 231 18.11 4.36 8.87
CA GLN A 231 18.72 3.70 7.70
C GLN A 231 17.70 3.30 6.63
N TYR A 232 16.52 2.85 7.05
CA TYR A 232 15.39 2.59 6.16
C TYR A 232 14.18 3.36 6.65
N PRO A 233 13.45 4.08 5.78
CA PRO A 233 12.33 4.91 6.19
C PRO A 233 11.23 4.17 6.97
N GLN A 234 11.00 2.89 6.64
CA GLN A 234 9.98 2.02 7.25
C GLN A 234 10.41 1.50 8.64
N TYR A 235 11.67 1.74 9.02
CA TYR A 235 12.29 1.35 10.28
C TYR A 235 12.97 2.57 10.94
N PRO A 236 12.20 3.60 11.33
CA PRO A 236 12.72 4.88 11.85
C PRO A 236 13.60 4.68 13.09
N GLU A 237 13.14 3.86 14.03
CA GLU A 237 13.84 3.48 15.26
C GLU A 237 14.86 2.33 15.04
N GLY A 238 15.07 1.90 13.79
CA GLY A 238 15.84 0.73 13.42
C GLY A 238 15.11 -0.60 13.69
N VAL A 239 15.81 -1.72 13.47
CA VAL A 239 15.33 -3.08 13.76
C VAL A 239 16.50 -4.05 13.95
N ALA A 240 16.31 -5.11 14.72
CA ALA A 240 17.29 -6.16 14.97
C ALA A 240 16.61 -7.54 15.07
N ASP A 241 16.19 -8.09 13.93
CA ASP A 241 15.47 -9.36 13.82
C ASP A 241 16.40 -10.48 13.33
N ASN A 242 16.34 -11.65 13.98
CA ASN A 242 17.22 -12.80 13.73
C ASN A 242 16.53 -13.94 12.95
N THR A 243 15.33 -13.69 12.42
CA THR A 243 14.52 -14.66 11.65
C THR A 243 14.19 -14.16 10.25
N HIS A 244 13.85 -12.88 10.09
CA HIS A 244 13.50 -12.31 8.79
C HIS A 244 14.72 -11.74 8.07
N PHE A 245 14.66 -11.66 6.74
CA PHE A 245 15.74 -11.14 5.90
C PHE A 245 15.46 -9.70 5.46
N GLN A 246 16.52 -8.97 5.17
CA GLN A 246 16.45 -7.87 4.22
C GLN A 246 16.66 -8.37 2.78
N ALA A 247 16.37 -7.55 1.77
CA ALA A 247 16.45 -7.89 0.35
C ALA A 247 17.67 -8.74 -0.07
N GLU A 248 18.88 -8.35 0.35
CA GLU A 248 20.12 -9.08 0.05
C GLU A 248 20.15 -10.49 0.65
N GLY A 249 19.71 -10.66 1.90
CA GLY A 249 19.62 -11.98 2.53
C GLY A 249 18.56 -12.86 1.90
N ALA A 250 17.41 -12.29 1.51
CA ALA A 250 16.38 -13.02 0.78
C ALA A 250 16.88 -13.49 -0.59
N LEU A 251 17.65 -12.66 -1.29
CA LEU A 251 18.29 -13.04 -2.56
C LEU A 251 19.38 -14.10 -2.36
N ALA A 252 20.20 -13.99 -1.31
CA ALA A 252 21.20 -15.00 -0.97
C ALA A 252 20.57 -16.38 -0.68
N VAL A 253 19.50 -16.41 0.13
CA VAL A 253 18.72 -17.62 0.44
C VAL A 253 18.02 -18.16 -0.82
N ALA A 254 17.46 -17.28 -1.67
CA ALA A 254 16.89 -17.69 -2.96
C ALA A 254 17.92 -18.32 -3.90
N ARG A 255 19.18 -17.88 -3.88
CA ARG A 255 20.28 -18.51 -4.64
C ARG A 255 20.60 -19.91 -4.13
N LEU A 256 20.45 -20.19 -2.83
CA LEU A 256 20.59 -21.56 -2.30
C LEU A 256 19.51 -22.47 -2.88
N VAL A 257 18.23 -22.08 -2.71
CA VAL A 257 17.07 -22.81 -3.25
C VAL A 257 17.21 -23.06 -4.75
N ALA A 258 17.53 -22.02 -5.53
CA ALA A 258 17.65 -22.11 -6.98
C ALA A 258 18.83 -22.98 -7.44
N ARG A 259 19.97 -22.97 -6.73
CA ARG A 259 21.11 -23.85 -7.00
C ARG A 259 20.79 -25.31 -6.72
N GLU A 260 20.13 -25.61 -5.59
CA GLU A 260 19.74 -26.98 -5.24
C GLU A 260 18.70 -27.55 -6.23
N LEU A 261 17.68 -26.75 -6.61
CA LEU A 261 16.70 -27.13 -7.63
C LEU A 261 17.35 -27.46 -8.99
N GLN A 262 18.40 -26.73 -9.37
CA GLN A 262 19.12 -26.97 -10.61
C GLN A 262 20.10 -28.16 -10.50
N ALA A 263 20.78 -28.31 -9.36
CA ALA A 263 21.72 -29.41 -9.11
C ALA A 263 21.00 -30.77 -9.03
N HIS A 264 19.84 -30.82 -8.37
CA HIS A 264 18.98 -32.00 -8.30
C HIS A 264 18.13 -32.22 -9.58
N GLN A 265 18.33 -31.42 -10.63
CA GLN A 265 17.54 -31.44 -11.88
C GLN A 265 16.02 -31.42 -11.65
N THR A 266 15.58 -30.79 -10.55
CA THR A 266 14.17 -30.75 -10.15
C THR A 266 13.37 -29.84 -11.08
N VAL A 267 13.99 -28.77 -11.59
CA VAL A 267 13.47 -27.91 -12.66
C VAL A 267 14.31 -28.07 -13.94
N PRO A 268 13.77 -27.75 -15.13
CA PRO A 268 14.52 -27.83 -16.38
C PRO A 268 15.76 -26.92 -16.40
N PRO A 269 16.89 -27.36 -17.00
CA PRO A 269 18.07 -26.53 -17.21
C PRO A 269 17.71 -25.23 -17.96
N GLY A 270 18.22 -24.10 -17.46
CA GLY A 270 17.93 -22.78 -18.04
C GLY A 270 16.66 -22.10 -17.51
N TYR A 271 15.98 -22.68 -16.51
CA TYR A 271 14.99 -21.93 -15.71
C TYR A 271 15.66 -20.81 -14.92
N PHE A 272 16.70 -21.12 -14.14
CA PHE A 272 17.52 -20.12 -13.46
C PHE A 272 18.71 -19.73 -14.36
N GLN A 273 18.84 -18.44 -14.67
CA GLN A 273 19.86 -17.92 -15.59
C GLN A 273 20.78 -16.87 -14.93
N TYR A 274 20.40 -16.34 -13.77
CA TYR A 274 21.11 -15.26 -13.09
C TYR A 274 21.67 -15.66 -11.71
N LEU A 275 21.89 -16.97 -11.49
CA LEU A 275 22.35 -17.57 -10.22
C LEU A 275 23.59 -16.92 -9.61
N ASP A 276 24.51 -16.43 -10.45
CA ASP A 276 25.78 -15.80 -10.05
C ASP A 276 25.91 -14.34 -10.53
N ALA A 277 24.82 -13.76 -11.05
CA ALA A 277 24.80 -12.36 -11.47
C ALA A 277 24.84 -11.41 -10.25
N GLY A 278 25.67 -10.36 -10.34
CA GLY A 278 25.61 -9.23 -9.42
C GLY A 278 24.33 -8.43 -9.67
N LEU A 279 23.38 -8.54 -8.74
CA LEU A 279 22.08 -7.87 -8.80
C LEU A 279 21.93 -7.03 -7.54
N ASP A 280 21.45 -5.80 -7.68
CA ASP A 280 20.89 -5.03 -6.58
C ASP A 280 19.57 -5.71 -6.18
N ALA A 281 19.52 -6.34 -5.00
CA ALA A 281 18.30 -7.03 -4.57
C ALA A 281 17.19 -6.02 -4.27
N LEU A 282 17.53 -4.89 -3.65
CA LEU A 282 16.57 -3.92 -3.11
C LEU A 282 15.81 -3.17 -4.22
N ASN A 283 16.49 -2.83 -5.32
CA ASN A 283 15.94 -2.20 -6.52
C ASN A 283 15.64 -3.19 -7.67
N GLY A 284 15.86 -4.49 -7.45
CA GLY A 284 15.40 -5.55 -8.33
C GLY A 284 14.04 -6.14 -7.92
N ILE A 285 13.84 -6.32 -6.61
CA ILE A 285 12.63 -6.94 -6.05
C ILE A 285 11.38 -6.11 -6.35
N HIS A 286 10.33 -6.77 -6.83
CA HIS A 286 9.01 -6.16 -6.97
C HIS A 286 8.31 -6.06 -5.61
N TRP A 287 7.88 -4.85 -5.26
CA TRP A 287 7.20 -4.55 -4.00
C TRP A 287 5.69 -4.34 -4.25
N PRO A 288 4.83 -5.35 -3.96
CA PRO A 288 3.39 -5.23 -4.16
C PRO A 288 2.75 -4.26 -3.15
N SER A 289 1.56 -3.76 -3.48
CA SER A 289 0.78 -2.86 -2.62
C SER A 289 0.09 -3.57 -1.45
N GLU A 290 -0.34 -4.82 -1.65
CA GLU A 290 -0.79 -5.76 -0.61
C GLU A 290 -0.17 -7.13 -0.94
N ARG A 291 0.05 -8.00 0.06
CA ARG A 291 0.72 -9.30 -0.17
C ARG A 291 -0.21 -10.25 -0.95
N PRO A 292 0.29 -11.14 -1.84
CA PRO A 292 -0.55 -12.00 -2.69
C PRO A 292 -1.56 -12.87 -1.93
N VAL A 293 -1.20 -13.29 -0.71
CA VAL A 293 -2.04 -14.07 0.20
C VAL A 293 -3.13 -13.23 0.90
N ASP A 294 -2.93 -11.92 1.06
CA ASP A 294 -3.90 -11.00 1.66
C ASP A 294 -4.95 -10.57 0.61
N LYS A 295 -5.71 -11.55 0.11
CA LYS A 295 -6.78 -11.31 -0.87
C LYS A 295 -7.72 -10.19 -0.36
N PRO A 296 -7.96 -9.11 -1.12
CA PRO A 296 -8.90 -8.07 -0.72
C PRO A 296 -10.31 -8.65 -0.56
N LEU A 297 -11.14 -8.02 0.27
CA LEU A 297 -12.60 -8.18 0.16
C LEU A 297 -13.05 -7.41 -1.09
N VAL A 298 -13.88 -8.00 -1.93
CA VAL A 298 -14.38 -7.36 -3.15
C VAL A 298 -15.88 -7.13 -3.02
N LEU A 299 -16.30 -5.88 -3.24
CA LEU A 299 -17.69 -5.45 -3.28
C LEU A 299 -17.93 -4.77 -4.64
N GLU A 300 -18.90 -5.25 -5.41
CA GLU A 300 -19.23 -4.72 -6.74
C GLU A 300 -20.43 -3.75 -6.64
N VAL A 301 -20.28 -2.55 -7.19
CA VAL A 301 -21.26 -1.46 -7.23
C VAL A 301 -21.69 -1.19 -8.67
N GLY A 302 -23.00 -1.14 -8.91
CA GLY A 302 -23.56 -0.90 -10.24
C GLY A 302 -24.94 -1.52 -10.46
N ALA A 303 -25.49 -1.32 -11.66
CA ALA A 303 -26.75 -1.93 -12.07
C ALA A 303 -26.61 -3.47 -12.14
N GLY A 304 -27.41 -4.19 -11.34
CA GLY A 304 -27.33 -5.65 -11.23
C GLY A 304 -26.18 -6.17 -10.35
N SER A 305 -25.35 -5.29 -9.78
CA SER A 305 -24.31 -5.65 -8.80
C SER A 305 -24.89 -5.83 -7.39
N ALA A 306 -24.07 -6.29 -6.44
CA ALA A 306 -24.49 -6.50 -5.05
C ALA A 306 -24.91 -5.20 -4.34
N PHE A 307 -24.40 -4.04 -4.78
CA PHE A 307 -24.72 -2.73 -4.23
C PHE A 307 -25.15 -1.76 -5.34
N ALA A 308 -26.29 -1.09 -5.16
CA ALA A 308 -26.75 -0.07 -6.10
C ALA A 308 -26.02 1.29 -5.93
N THR A 309 -25.39 1.53 -4.77
CA THR A 309 -24.68 2.79 -4.47
C THR A 309 -23.34 2.52 -3.79
N VAL A 310 -22.39 3.46 -3.97
CA VAL A 310 -21.06 3.37 -3.33
C VAL A 310 -21.17 3.46 -1.81
N GLN A 311 -22.07 4.30 -1.27
CA GLN A 311 -22.26 4.40 0.19
C GLN A 311 -22.72 3.06 0.79
N ALA A 312 -23.65 2.33 0.16
CA ALA A 312 -24.10 1.04 0.68
C ALA A 312 -22.96 -0.01 0.72
N ALA A 313 -22.04 0.03 -0.26
CA ALA A 313 -20.84 -0.81 -0.23
C ALA A 313 -19.86 -0.37 0.87
N VAL A 314 -19.67 0.95 1.09
CA VAL A 314 -18.86 1.49 2.21
C VAL A 314 -19.47 1.10 3.56
N ASP A 315 -20.79 1.12 3.69
CA ASP A 315 -21.50 0.75 4.92
C ASP A 315 -21.34 -0.74 5.25
N ALA A 316 -21.31 -1.61 4.24
CA ALA A 316 -21.06 -3.04 4.39
C ALA A 316 -19.62 -3.41 4.80
N VAL A 317 -18.63 -2.52 4.65
CA VAL A 317 -17.25 -2.79 5.09
C VAL A 317 -17.17 -2.86 6.63
N PRO A 318 -16.61 -3.93 7.23
CA PRO A 318 -16.42 -4.00 8.68
C PRO A 318 -15.51 -2.88 9.22
N ALA A 319 -15.91 -2.29 10.35
CA ALA A 319 -15.05 -1.36 11.07
C ALA A 319 -13.81 -2.08 11.63
N GLY A 320 -12.65 -1.42 11.57
CA GLY A 320 -11.37 -1.98 12.01
C GLY A 320 -10.80 -3.09 11.12
N SER A 321 -11.31 -3.27 9.89
CA SER A 321 -10.78 -4.29 8.97
C SER A 321 -9.29 -4.09 8.67
N THR A 322 -8.48 -5.09 9.02
CA THR A 322 -7.07 -5.17 8.62
C THR A 322 -6.90 -5.57 7.15
N ARG A 323 -7.89 -6.26 6.59
CA ARG A 323 -7.99 -6.67 5.19
C ARG A 323 -8.46 -5.50 4.32
N ARG A 324 -7.74 -5.19 3.24
CA ARG A 324 -8.17 -4.19 2.24
C ARG A 324 -9.53 -4.58 1.64
N THR A 325 -10.40 -3.60 1.46
CA THR A 325 -11.68 -3.78 0.75
C THR A 325 -11.70 -2.97 -0.54
N GLN A 326 -11.81 -3.66 -1.67
CA GLN A 326 -11.99 -3.08 -2.99
C GLN A 326 -13.48 -2.94 -3.29
N ILE A 327 -13.93 -1.70 -3.34
CA ILE A 327 -15.24 -1.30 -3.87
C ILE A 327 -15.02 -0.99 -5.35
N ARG A 328 -15.43 -1.93 -6.19
CA ARG A 328 -15.32 -1.87 -7.65
C ARG A 328 -16.62 -1.30 -8.20
N ILE A 329 -16.53 -0.34 -9.11
CA ILE A 329 -17.65 0.53 -9.49
C ILE A 329 -17.80 0.49 -11.00
N ALA A 330 -18.92 -0.06 -11.48
CA ALA A 330 -19.24 -0.15 -12.90
C ALA A 330 -19.45 1.24 -13.54
N PRO A 331 -19.29 1.38 -14.87
CA PRO A 331 -19.62 2.62 -15.59
C PRO A 331 -21.02 3.16 -15.25
N GLY A 332 -21.10 4.47 -15.01
CA GLY A 332 -22.33 5.16 -14.62
C GLY A 332 -22.09 6.40 -13.75
N THR A 333 -23.15 7.21 -13.62
CA THR A 333 -23.18 8.40 -12.76
C THR A 333 -23.94 8.10 -11.47
N TYR A 334 -23.21 8.05 -10.35
CA TYR A 334 -23.73 7.75 -9.03
C TYR A 334 -23.96 9.08 -8.29
N ARG A 335 -25.20 9.58 -8.35
CA ARG A 335 -25.58 10.78 -7.60
C ARG A 335 -25.90 10.45 -6.14
N GLY A 336 -25.15 11.05 -5.22
CA GLY A 336 -25.33 10.92 -3.78
C GLY A 336 -24.03 11.21 -3.04
N THR A 337 -24.13 11.70 -1.81
CA THR A 337 -22.94 11.90 -0.96
C THR A 337 -22.37 10.56 -0.48
N VAL A 338 -21.05 10.48 -0.39
CA VAL A 338 -20.33 9.29 0.09
C VAL A 338 -19.38 9.67 1.22
N ARG A 339 -19.37 8.92 2.32
CA ARG A 339 -18.41 9.07 3.41
C ARG A 339 -17.78 7.74 3.81
N VAL A 340 -16.45 7.65 3.68
CA VAL A 340 -15.62 6.60 4.31
C VAL A 340 -15.18 7.10 5.69
N PRO A 341 -15.68 6.54 6.82
CA PRO A 341 -15.35 7.03 8.16
C PRO A 341 -13.95 6.55 8.63
N ALA A 342 -13.37 7.25 9.61
CA ALA A 342 -12.03 6.98 10.13
C ALA A 342 -11.81 5.56 10.67
N ASN A 343 -12.87 4.90 11.14
CA ASN A 343 -12.81 3.51 11.62
C ASN A 343 -12.93 2.45 10.50
N LYS A 344 -12.96 2.86 9.22
CA LYS A 344 -12.94 1.97 8.06
C LYS A 344 -11.68 2.20 7.19
N PRO A 345 -10.50 1.80 7.68
CA PRO A 345 -9.24 1.94 6.94
C PRO A 345 -9.18 1.00 5.72
N ARG A 346 -8.19 1.20 4.85
CA ARG A 346 -7.88 0.32 3.71
C ARG A 346 -9.09 0.05 2.78
N ILE A 347 -9.95 1.03 2.56
CA ILE A 347 -10.95 1.00 1.48
C ILE A 347 -10.30 1.47 0.17
N SER A 348 -10.70 0.87 -0.95
CA SER A 348 -10.23 1.21 -2.29
C SER A 348 -11.42 1.41 -3.22
N PHE A 349 -11.53 2.55 -3.90
CA PHE A 349 -12.51 2.77 -4.98
C PHE A 349 -11.84 2.52 -6.34
N ILE A 350 -12.41 1.64 -7.17
CA ILE A 350 -11.85 1.26 -8.47
C ILE A 350 -12.94 1.39 -9.52
N GLY A 351 -12.84 2.38 -10.41
CA GLY A 351 -13.74 2.50 -11.55
C GLY A 351 -13.42 1.47 -12.65
N LEU A 352 -14.45 0.81 -13.17
CA LEU A 352 -14.34 -0.27 -14.16
C LEU A 352 -14.58 0.18 -15.61
N GLY A 353 -14.56 1.49 -15.86
CA GLY A 353 -14.63 2.04 -17.23
C GLY A 353 -13.31 1.92 -17.99
N GLU A 354 -13.32 2.34 -19.26
CA GLU A 354 -12.10 2.44 -20.08
C GLU A 354 -11.24 3.64 -19.66
N LYS A 355 -11.88 4.65 -19.05
CA LYS A 355 -11.30 5.94 -18.64
C LYS A 355 -12.04 6.50 -17.41
N PRO A 356 -11.46 7.42 -16.63
CA PRO A 356 -12.07 7.90 -15.39
C PRO A 356 -13.36 8.72 -15.58
N GLN A 357 -13.65 9.18 -16.80
CA GLN A 357 -14.90 9.87 -17.14
C GLN A 357 -16.13 8.93 -17.11
N ASP A 358 -15.94 7.62 -17.24
CA ASP A 358 -17.04 6.66 -17.37
C ASP A 358 -17.70 6.32 -16.03
N VAL A 359 -17.03 6.62 -14.91
CA VAL A 359 -17.47 6.34 -13.53
C VAL A 359 -17.46 7.64 -12.76
N VAL A 360 -18.62 8.19 -12.45
CA VAL A 360 -18.75 9.53 -11.84
C VAL A 360 -19.47 9.46 -10.51
N LEU A 361 -18.81 9.91 -9.43
CA LEU A 361 -19.41 10.10 -8.10
C LEU A 361 -19.71 11.59 -7.91
N VAL A 362 -20.99 11.95 -7.76
CA VAL A 362 -21.42 13.36 -7.87
C VAL A 362 -22.50 13.77 -6.88
N TYR A 363 -22.41 15.02 -6.42
CA TYR A 363 -23.48 15.73 -5.69
C TYR A 363 -23.32 17.24 -5.87
N ASN A 364 -24.30 18.03 -5.43
CA ASN A 364 -24.38 19.48 -5.68
C ASN A 364 -24.57 20.32 -4.41
N ASN A 365 -24.02 19.88 -3.28
CA ASN A 365 -24.02 20.71 -2.07
C ASN A 365 -22.99 21.84 -2.22
N ALA A 366 -23.38 23.06 -1.86
CA ALA A 366 -22.45 24.14 -1.51
C ALA A 366 -22.44 24.36 0.01
N SER A 367 -21.46 25.11 0.49
CA SER A 367 -21.33 25.52 1.90
C SER A 367 -22.54 26.29 2.43
N GLY A 368 -23.25 27.02 1.55
CA GLY A 368 -24.51 27.72 1.82
C GLY A 368 -25.76 26.85 1.70
N THR A 369 -25.69 25.62 1.16
CA THR A 369 -26.84 24.72 1.07
C THR A 369 -27.36 24.39 2.47
N ALA A 370 -28.66 24.56 2.69
CA ALA A 370 -29.32 24.23 3.96
C ALA A 370 -29.34 22.72 4.19
N LYS A 371 -29.13 22.30 5.44
CA LYS A 371 -29.28 20.88 5.82
C LYS A 371 -30.76 20.50 5.90
N PRO A 372 -31.14 19.26 5.53
CA PRO A 372 -32.52 18.76 5.67
C PRO A 372 -33.07 18.74 7.11
N ASP A 373 -32.21 18.77 8.12
CA ASP A 373 -32.56 18.80 9.55
C ASP A 373 -32.81 20.21 10.11
N GLY A 374 -32.61 21.26 9.30
CA GLY A 374 -32.76 22.65 9.72
C GLY A 374 -31.62 23.20 10.61
N THR A 375 -30.55 22.43 10.88
CA THR A 375 -29.45 22.83 11.78
C THR A 375 -28.42 23.79 11.12
N GLY A 376 -28.91 24.70 10.27
CA GLY A 376 -28.10 25.61 9.46
C GLY A 376 -27.67 25.02 8.12
N THR A 377 -26.54 25.48 7.60
CA THR A 377 -26.00 25.05 6.30
C THR A 377 -24.93 23.96 6.46
N PHE A 378 -24.55 23.31 5.37
CA PHE A 378 -23.50 22.28 5.37
C PHE A 378 -22.11 22.83 5.73
N GLY A 379 -21.77 24.05 5.31
CA GLY A 379 -20.40 24.60 5.38
C GLY A 379 -19.44 23.88 4.41
N THR A 380 -18.27 24.45 4.14
CA THR A 380 -17.34 23.92 3.13
C THR A 380 -17.03 22.43 3.33
N GLY A 381 -16.56 22.02 4.52
CA GLY A 381 -16.27 20.62 4.84
C GLY A 381 -17.49 19.68 4.93
N GLY A 382 -18.71 20.21 4.87
CA GLY A 382 -19.96 19.45 4.74
C GLY A 382 -20.52 19.44 3.32
N SER A 383 -20.01 20.29 2.42
CA SER A 383 -20.43 20.35 1.01
C SER A 383 -19.87 19.22 0.14
N ALA A 384 -18.89 18.49 0.67
CA ALA A 384 -18.17 17.40 0.01
C ALA A 384 -19.10 16.32 -0.60
N SER A 385 -19.07 16.17 -1.93
CA SER A 385 -19.70 15.03 -2.62
C SER A 385 -19.14 13.69 -2.11
N VAL A 386 -17.81 13.60 -1.96
CA VAL A 386 -17.15 12.45 -1.34
C VAL A 386 -16.20 12.90 -0.24
N ARG A 387 -16.30 12.27 0.94
CA ARG A 387 -15.44 12.51 2.11
C ARG A 387 -14.75 11.22 2.57
N ILE A 388 -13.43 11.26 2.72
CA ILE A 388 -12.59 10.14 3.15
C ILE A 388 -11.86 10.50 4.44
N ASP A 389 -12.35 9.97 5.57
CA ASP A 389 -11.68 10.05 6.88
C ASP A 389 -10.86 8.79 7.19
N GLY A 390 -11.07 7.68 6.47
CA GLY A 390 -10.36 6.41 6.66
C GLY A 390 -8.94 6.42 6.07
N PRO A 391 -7.90 6.03 6.82
CA PRO A 391 -6.53 5.99 6.33
C PRO A 391 -6.25 4.78 5.41
N ASP A 392 -5.11 4.82 4.71
CA ASP A 392 -4.70 3.81 3.71
C ASP A 392 -5.72 3.64 2.55
N PHE A 393 -6.52 4.68 2.30
CA PHE A 393 -7.51 4.74 1.21
C PHE A 393 -6.83 4.78 -0.16
N THR A 394 -7.44 4.17 -1.17
CA THR A 394 -6.99 4.36 -2.56
C THR A 394 -8.15 4.63 -3.52
N ALA A 395 -7.88 5.38 -4.59
CA ALA A 395 -8.83 5.60 -5.68
C ALA A 395 -8.15 5.48 -7.05
N SER A 396 -8.81 4.84 -8.02
CA SER A 396 -8.35 4.83 -9.40
C SER A 396 -9.46 4.76 -10.44
N ASN A 397 -9.17 5.33 -11.61
CA ASN A 397 -9.98 5.25 -12.84
C ASN A 397 -11.44 5.71 -12.67
N LEU A 398 -11.65 6.82 -11.95
CA LEU A 398 -12.99 7.40 -11.73
C LEU A 398 -12.94 8.92 -11.54
N THR A 399 -14.12 9.55 -11.59
CA THR A 399 -14.33 10.98 -11.38
C THR A 399 -15.04 11.23 -10.05
N PHE A 400 -14.49 12.12 -9.23
CA PHE A 400 -15.18 12.81 -8.14
C PHE A 400 -15.65 14.18 -8.66
N SER A 401 -16.91 14.56 -8.40
CA SER A 401 -17.45 15.83 -8.88
C SER A 401 -18.37 16.49 -7.85
N ASN A 402 -18.29 17.82 -7.76
CA ASN A 402 -19.38 18.64 -7.27
C ASN A 402 -19.98 19.40 -8.47
N ASP A 403 -21.29 19.25 -8.70
CA ASP A 403 -22.01 19.89 -9.81
C ASP A 403 -22.97 20.98 -9.31
N PHE A 404 -22.54 21.71 -8.28
CA PHE A 404 -23.18 22.94 -7.85
C PHE A 404 -23.00 24.06 -8.91
N ASP A 405 -24.12 24.49 -9.50
CA ASP A 405 -24.15 25.56 -10.50
C ASP A 405 -24.02 26.95 -9.84
N GLU A 406 -22.81 27.51 -9.85
CA GLU A 406 -22.55 28.89 -9.38
C GLU A 406 -23.35 29.96 -10.15
N GLY A 407 -23.69 29.70 -11.42
CA GLY A 407 -24.37 30.63 -12.31
C GLY A 407 -25.87 30.72 -12.05
N ALA A 408 -26.50 29.60 -11.70
CA ALA A 408 -27.90 29.54 -11.25
C ALA A 408 -28.08 30.00 -9.78
N ASN A 409 -27.01 30.05 -8.98
CA ASN A 409 -27.05 30.33 -7.54
C ASN A 409 -26.35 31.64 -7.14
N GLN A 410 -26.42 32.70 -7.96
CA GLN A 410 -25.69 33.96 -7.70
C GLN A 410 -26.12 34.67 -6.39
N ASP A 411 -27.37 34.52 -5.96
CA ASP A 411 -27.86 35.05 -4.68
C ASP A 411 -27.28 34.31 -3.45
N MET A 412 -26.68 33.13 -3.64
CA MET A 412 -26.08 32.37 -2.55
C MET A 412 -24.72 32.99 -2.18
N ARG A 413 -24.60 33.53 -0.97
CA ARG A 413 -23.36 34.16 -0.48
C ARG A 413 -22.19 33.17 -0.31
N ASN A 414 -22.48 31.93 0.09
CA ASN A 414 -21.50 30.92 0.45
C ASN A 414 -21.58 29.76 -0.56
N ARG A 415 -20.67 29.73 -1.55
CA ARG A 415 -20.75 28.85 -2.73
C ARG A 415 -19.66 27.77 -2.83
N GLN A 416 -18.80 27.66 -1.81
CA GLN A 416 -17.75 26.65 -1.73
C GLN A 416 -18.33 25.24 -1.89
N ALA A 417 -17.89 24.49 -2.91
CA ALA A 417 -18.55 23.28 -3.38
C ALA A 417 -17.54 22.14 -3.57
N VAL A 418 -17.21 21.47 -2.48
CA VAL A 418 -16.14 20.45 -2.45
C VAL A 418 -16.57 19.19 -3.21
N ALA A 419 -15.74 18.70 -4.13
CA ALA A 419 -15.93 17.42 -4.81
C ALA A 419 -15.35 16.25 -4.01
N LEU A 420 -14.13 16.42 -3.51
CA LEU A 420 -13.41 15.43 -2.72
C LEU A 420 -12.79 16.07 -1.48
N PHE A 421 -13.06 15.49 -0.32
CA PHE A 421 -12.50 15.87 0.98
C PHE A 421 -11.73 14.70 1.58
N LEU A 422 -10.41 14.83 1.71
CA LEU A 422 -9.53 13.85 2.36
C LEU A 422 -9.09 14.35 3.75
N THR A 423 -9.15 13.47 4.76
CA THR A 423 -8.48 13.65 6.07
C THR A 423 -7.72 12.41 6.55
N GLY A 424 -8.01 11.22 6.01
CA GLY A 424 -7.31 9.98 6.38
C GLY A 424 -5.91 9.90 5.79
N ASP A 425 -4.88 9.73 6.63
CA ASP A 425 -3.47 9.65 6.21
C ASP A 425 -3.20 8.47 5.24
N ARG A 426 -2.15 8.62 4.42
CA ARG A 426 -1.68 7.68 3.40
C ARG A 426 -2.68 7.37 2.28
N ALA A 427 -3.38 8.38 1.75
CA ALA A 427 -4.29 8.16 0.61
C ALA A 427 -3.56 8.19 -0.75
N VAL A 428 -3.82 7.21 -1.63
CA VAL A 428 -3.23 7.12 -2.98
C VAL A 428 -4.28 7.22 -4.06
N LEU A 429 -4.17 8.22 -4.93
CA LEU A 429 -5.10 8.49 -6.01
C LEU A 429 -4.35 8.45 -7.35
N ARG A 430 -4.78 7.60 -8.29
CA ARG A 430 -4.09 7.39 -9.58
C ARG A 430 -5.06 7.39 -10.75
N ASN A 431 -4.83 8.21 -11.78
CA ASN A 431 -5.75 8.37 -12.90
C ASN A 431 -7.20 8.60 -12.41
N ILE A 432 -7.40 9.64 -11.60
CA ILE A 432 -8.74 10.12 -11.22
C ILE A 432 -8.97 11.53 -11.73
N ARG A 433 -10.24 11.96 -11.73
CA ARG A 433 -10.61 13.36 -11.95
C ARG A 433 -11.27 13.94 -10.70
N CYS A 434 -10.97 15.18 -10.35
CA CYS A 434 -11.72 16.00 -9.38
C CYS A 434 -12.27 17.24 -10.09
N LEU A 435 -13.60 17.41 -10.10
CA LEU A 435 -14.29 18.46 -10.86
C LEU A 435 -15.19 19.33 -9.97
N GLY A 436 -15.15 20.64 -10.17
CA GLY A 436 -16.02 21.63 -9.52
C GLY A 436 -15.60 23.05 -9.89
N ASN A 437 -16.00 24.02 -9.08
CA ASN A 437 -15.56 25.43 -9.17
C ASN A 437 -14.77 25.79 -7.90
N GLN A 438 -15.33 26.63 -7.03
CA GLN A 438 -14.71 27.06 -5.79
C GLN A 438 -14.56 25.89 -4.79
N ASP A 439 -13.38 25.78 -4.16
CA ASP A 439 -13.05 24.81 -3.10
C ASP A 439 -13.14 23.33 -3.55
N THR A 440 -12.84 22.99 -4.82
CA THR A 440 -13.08 21.64 -5.38
C THR A 440 -12.39 20.48 -4.63
N LEU A 441 -11.12 20.60 -4.23
CA LEU A 441 -10.35 19.53 -3.59
C LEU A 441 -9.82 19.97 -2.20
N LEU A 442 -10.42 19.41 -1.14
CA LEU A 442 -9.98 19.64 0.25
C LEU A 442 -9.04 18.53 0.70
N VAL A 443 -7.75 18.85 0.79
CA VAL A 443 -6.66 18.01 1.31
C VAL A 443 -6.26 18.49 2.72
N ASP A 444 -6.95 17.97 3.73
CA ASP A 444 -6.83 18.43 5.13
C ASP A 444 -6.23 17.33 6.05
N SER A 445 -6.21 17.57 7.36
CA SER A 445 -5.94 16.53 8.36
C SER A 445 -6.96 16.59 9.51
N PRO A 446 -7.09 15.54 10.34
CA PRO A 446 -8.18 15.45 11.32
C PRO A 446 -8.17 16.58 12.37
N THR A 447 -6.99 17.10 12.71
CA THR A 447 -6.78 18.27 13.57
C THR A 447 -5.50 19.02 13.19
N ARG A 448 -5.36 20.28 13.61
CA ARG A 448 -4.09 21.04 13.49
C ARG A 448 -2.91 20.25 14.07
N GLY A 449 -1.72 20.41 13.50
CA GLY A 449 -0.48 19.71 13.89
C GLY A 449 -0.39 18.24 13.49
N VAL A 450 -1.50 17.55 13.23
CA VAL A 450 -1.49 16.15 12.76
C VAL A 450 -1.15 16.11 11.27
N GLN A 451 -0.13 15.34 10.92
CA GLN A 451 0.21 15.05 9.52
C GLN A 451 -0.84 14.14 8.88
N SER A 452 -1.22 14.43 7.65
CA SER A 452 -1.99 13.51 6.79
C SER A 452 -1.54 13.73 5.35
N ARG A 453 -1.16 12.63 4.68
CA ARG A 453 -0.41 12.65 3.43
C ARG A 453 -1.21 12.04 2.29
N PHE A 454 -1.14 12.71 1.14
CA PHE A 454 -1.91 12.39 -0.05
C PHE A 454 -1.01 12.36 -1.27
N PHE A 455 -1.11 11.29 -2.07
CA PHE A 455 -0.36 11.16 -3.31
C PHE A 455 -1.33 11.05 -4.50
N PHE A 456 -1.24 12.01 -5.42
CA PHE A 456 -1.97 12.07 -6.67
C PHE A 456 -0.98 11.83 -7.82
N SER A 457 -1.25 10.83 -8.65
CA SER A 457 -0.42 10.46 -9.81
C SER A 457 -1.28 10.43 -11.06
N ASP A 458 -0.87 11.16 -12.10
CA ASP A 458 -1.52 11.11 -13.42
C ASP A 458 -3.00 11.53 -13.35
N CYS A 459 -3.33 12.41 -12.39
CA CYS A 459 -4.69 12.87 -12.09
C CYS A 459 -5.03 14.16 -12.85
N TYR A 460 -6.32 14.44 -12.94
CA TYR A 460 -6.87 15.69 -13.45
C TYR A 460 -7.63 16.41 -12.33
N VAL A 461 -7.33 17.68 -12.09
CA VAL A 461 -8.07 18.51 -11.12
C VAL A 461 -8.47 19.81 -11.80
N GLU A 462 -9.77 20.13 -11.79
CA GLU A 462 -10.28 21.42 -12.28
C GLU A 462 -11.05 22.20 -11.23
N GLY A 463 -11.06 23.52 -11.37
CA GLY A 463 -11.75 24.47 -10.49
C GLY A 463 -11.27 25.89 -10.77
N ASP A 464 -11.63 26.85 -9.93
CA ASP A 464 -11.26 28.26 -10.15
C ASP A 464 -10.74 28.98 -8.90
N VAL A 465 -11.54 29.13 -7.84
CA VAL A 465 -11.16 29.80 -6.59
C VAL A 465 -10.76 28.77 -5.54
N ASP A 466 -9.53 28.87 -5.04
CA ASP A 466 -8.98 28.07 -3.94
C ASP A 466 -9.14 26.55 -4.15
N PHE A 467 -9.10 26.09 -5.41
CA PHE A 467 -9.65 24.76 -5.75
C PHE A 467 -8.80 23.56 -5.29
N ILE A 468 -7.61 23.80 -4.73
CA ILE A 468 -6.82 22.83 -3.96
C ILE A 468 -6.41 23.47 -2.61
N PHE A 469 -7.03 23.06 -1.51
CA PHE A 469 -6.91 23.74 -0.20
C PHE A 469 -6.97 22.79 1.00
N GLY A 470 -6.60 23.27 2.20
CA GLY A 470 -6.46 22.45 3.42
C GLY A 470 -5.05 22.40 4.03
N ARG A 471 -4.90 21.75 5.20
CA ARG A 471 -3.63 21.71 5.95
C ARG A 471 -2.77 20.46 5.71
N GLY A 472 -3.20 19.53 4.86
CA GLY A 472 -2.52 18.26 4.62
C GLY A 472 -1.25 18.39 3.76
N THR A 473 -0.44 17.34 3.77
CA THR A 473 0.72 17.19 2.88
C THR A 473 0.24 16.52 1.58
N ALA A 474 0.29 17.20 0.44
CA ALA A 474 -0.25 16.70 -0.82
C ALA A 474 0.78 16.77 -1.95
N VAL A 475 1.08 15.64 -2.58
CA VAL A 475 1.95 15.58 -3.75
C VAL A 475 1.13 15.25 -5.00
N PHE A 476 1.20 16.13 -5.98
CA PHE A 476 0.67 15.97 -7.33
C PHE A 476 1.84 15.69 -8.27
N SER A 477 1.87 14.51 -8.89
CA SER A 477 2.89 14.05 -9.82
C SER A 477 2.28 13.80 -11.19
N GLY A 478 2.82 14.40 -12.25
CA GLY A 478 2.34 14.20 -13.63
C GLY A 478 0.88 14.63 -13.86
N CYS A 479 0.30 15.43 -12.96
CA CYS A 479 -1.12 15.78 -12.99
C CYS A 479 -1.40 16.94 -13.95
N GLU A 480 -2.59 16.96 -14.54
CA GLU A 480 -3.12 18.14 -15.22
C GLU A 480 -4.00 18.94 -14.25
N ILE A 481 -3.68 20.23 -14.10
CA ILE A 481 -4.28 21.16 -13.16
C ILE A 481 -4.95 22.26 -13.99
N ARG A 482 -6.28 22.19 -14.14
CA ARG A 482 -7.04 23.06 -15.04
C ARG A 482 -7.76 24.17 -14.27
N SER A 483 -7.35 25.41 -14.48
CA SER A 483 -8.14 26.55 -14.01
C SER A 483 -9.30 26.81 -14.96
N LEU A 484 -10.51 26.97 -14.44
CA LEU A 484 -11.69 27.35 -15.21
C LEU A 484 -11.72 28.87 -15.44
N ASP A 485 -12.32 29.28 -16.55
CA ASP A 485 -12.56 30.70 -16.84
C ASP A 485 -13.83 31.17 -16.12
N ARG A 486 -13.73 32.29 -15.40
CA ARG A 486 -14.86 32.96 -14.73
C ARG A 486 -15.35 34.18 -15.51
N GLY A 487 -14.86 34.41 -16.73
CA GLY A 487 -15.21 35.54 -17.59
C GLY A 487 -14.49 36.83 -17.21
N SER A 488 -13.28 36.73 -16.66
CA SER A 488 -12.50 37.88 -16.15
C SER A 488 -11.20 38.06 -16.94
N ASP A 489 -10.91 39.29 -17.37
CA ASP A 489 -9.62 39.61 -18.01
C ASP A 489 -8.45 39.68 -17.00
N THR A 490 -8.73 39.78 -15.70
CA THR A 490 -7.73 40.18 -14.69
C THR A 490 -7.57 39.20 -13.52
N ASN A 491 -8.63 38.49 -13.13
CA ASN A 491 -8.59 37.50 -12.05
C ASN A 491 -9.70 36.45 -12.22
N ASN A 492 -9.32 35.22 -12.58
CA ASN A 492 -10.20 34.05 -12.65
C ASN A 492 -10.03 33.09 -11.46
N GLY A 493 -9.05 33.32 -10.58
CA GLY A 493 -8.93 32.60 -9.31
C GLY A 493 -7.51 32.15 -8.94
N TYR A 494 -7.46 31.09 -8.14
CA TYR A 494 -6.32 30.68 -7.33
C TYR A 494 -6.23 29.15 -7.33
N VAL A 495 -5.13 28.60 -7.84
CA VAL A 495 -4.93 27.15 -7.91
C VAL A 495 -4.83 26.51 -6.52
N SER A 496 -4.22 27.20 -5.54
CA SER A 496 -4.06 26.65 -4.20
C SER A 496 -4.28 27.63 -3.04
N ALA A 497 -4.85 27.11 -1.95
CA ALA A 497 -5.07 27.82 -0.70
C ALA A 497 -4.68 26.95 0.50
N GLY A 498 -3.39 26.61 0.57
CA GLY A 498 -2.84 25.78 1.64
C GLY A 498 -2.92 26.46 3.01
N SER A 499 -3.15 25.66 4.06
CA SER A 499 -3.23 26.10 5.47
C SER A 499 -2.37 25.25 6.41
N LEU A 500 -1.22 24.77 5.89
CA LEU A 500 -0.26 23.91 6.60
C LEU A 500 0.16 24.52 7.94
N ASN A 501 0.11 23.72 9.01
CA ASN A 501 0.55 24.16 10.33
C ASN A 501 2.09 24.28 10.43
N THR A 502 2.58 25.27 11.18
CA THR A 502 4.02 25.54 11.41
C THR A 502 4.81 24.36 11.98
N GLN A 503 4.17 23.41 12.66
CA GLN A 503 4.81 22.18 13.15
C GLN A 503 5.19 21.20 12.03
N LEU A 504 4.70 21.40 10.80
CA LEU A 504 4.91 20.50 9.65
C LEU A 504 5.80 21.15 8.57
N LYS A 505 6.77 20.37 8.08
CA LYS A 505 7.73 20.82 7.05
C LYS A 505 7.11 20.96 5.66
N HIS A 506 6.28 19.99 5.27
CA HIS A 506 5.83 19.78 3.89
C HIS A 506 4.32 19.93 3.72
N GLY A 507 3.92 20.76 2.78
CA GLY A 507 2.54 21.05 2.37
C GLY A 507 2.28 20.52 0.98
N TYR A 508 2.16 21.40 0.00
CA TYR A 508 1.87 21.00 -1.38
C TYR A 508 3.13 20.93 -2.25
N LEU A 509 3.22 19.86 -3.03
CA LEU A 509 4.19 19.68 -4.09
C LEU A 509 3.47 19.40 -5.40
N PHE A 510 3.67 20.25 -6.40
CA PHE A 510 3.33 19.96 -7.79
C PHE A 510 4.63 19.67 -8.52
N THR A 511 4.76 18.46 -9.09
CA THR A 511 5.98 18.00 -9.76
C THR A 511 5.65 17.33 -11.09
N GLY A 512 6.34 17.70 -12.18
CA GLY A 512 6.04 17.23 -13.53
C GLY A 512 4.62 17.55 -14.03
N CYS A 513 3.93 18.51 -13.42
CA CYS A 513 2.52 18.80 -13.67
C CYS A 513 2.33 19.75 -14.87
N ARG A 514 1.10 19.81 -15.37
CA ARG A 514 0.68 20.72 -16.45
C ARG A 514 -0.43 21.64 -15.94
N PHE A 515 -0.15 22.94 -15.84
CA PHE A 515 -1.14 23.94 -15.46
C PHE A 515 -1.76 24.52 -16.73
N VAL A 516 -3.05 24.28 -16.94
CA VAL A 516 -3.78 24.57 -18.19
C VAL A 516 -5.03 25.42 -17.91
N SER A 517 -5.44 26.23 -18.88
CA SER A 517 -6.69 27.01 -18.83
C SER A 517 -6.93 27.65 -20.19
N ASP A 518 -8.20 27.92 -20.49
CA ASP A 518 -8.61 28.73 -21.64
C ASP A 518 -8.89 30.20 -21.22
N ALA A 519 -8.73 30.52 -19.93
CA ALA A 519 -8.92 31.85 -19.35
C ALA A 519 -7.86 32.87 -19.83
N ALA A 520 -8.15 34.16 -19.61
CA ALA A 520 -7.31 35.29 -20.02
C ALA A 520 -5.85 35.17 -19.53
N SER A 521 -4.90 35.62 -20.36
CA SER A 521 -3.46 35.53 -20.03
C SER A 521 -3.09 36.38 -18.81
N GLY A 522 -2.37 35.78 -17.86
CA GLY A 522 -1.96 36.40 -16.60
C GLY A 522 -3.05 36.55 -15.52
N SER A 523 -4.26 36.02 -15.74
CA SER A 523 -5.43 36.17 -14.86
C SER A 523 -5.58 35.13 -13.74
N VAL A 524 -4.67 34.17 -13.61
CA VAL A 524 -4.76 33.07 -12.61
C VAL A 524 -3.54 33.07 -11.71
N HIS A 525 -3.76 32.91 -10.40
CA HIS A 525 -2.71 32.84 -9.40
C HIS A 525 -2.41 31.37 -9.02
N LEU A 526 -1.14 31.04 -8.74
CA LEU A 526 -0.75 29.72 -8.23
C LEU A 526 -1.26 29.49 -6.80
N GLY A 527 -1.39 30.54 -5.99
CA GLY A 527 -2.09 30.43 -4.71
C GLY A 527 -2.01 31.63 -3.78
N ARG A 528 -2.57 31.45 -2.58
CA ARG A 528 -2.65 32.45 -1.51
C ARG A 528 -2.69 31.79 -0.11
N PRO A 529 -2.25 32.47 0.96
CA PRO A 529 -2.05 31.82 2.27
C PRO A 529 -3.36 31.70 3.03
N TRP A 530 -3.93 30.50 3.14
CA TRP A 530 -5.17 30.33 3.90
C TRP A 530 -4.88 30.17 5.39
N HIS A 531 -5.39 31.11 6.20
CA HIS A 531 -5.36 31.05 7.65
C HIS A 531 -6.79 30.73 8.19
N PRO A 532 -7.14 29.46 8.46
CA PRO A 532 -8.52 29.06 8.74
C PRO A 532 -9.04 29.69 10.03
N SER A 533 -10.04 30.56 9.93
CA SER A 533 -10.55 31.39 11.04
C SER A 533 -9.48 32.29 11.69
N GLY A 534 -8.49 32.75 10.91
CA GLY A 534 -7.40 33.61 11.41
C GLY A 534 -6.29 32.86 12.16
N ASP A 535 -6.11 31.57 11.87
CA ASP A 535 -5.06 30.72 12.47
C ASP A 535 -3.64 31.20 12.11
N VAL A 536 -3.00 31.96 12.99
CA VAL A 536 -1.62 32.48 12.78
C VAL A 536 -0.58 31.37 12.59
N ASP A 537 -0.82 30.17 13.11
CA ASP A 537 0.06 29.01 12.95
C ASP A 537 -0.12 28.27 11.61
N ALA A 538 -1.03 28.71 10.74
CA ALA A 538 -1.30 28.10 9.43
C ALA A 538 -0.40 28.67 8.30
N ILE A 539 0.92 28.68 8.50
CA ILE A 539 1.87 29.18 7.50
C ILE A 539 2.00 28.20 6.33
N ALA A 540 1.21 28.46 5.28
CA ALA A 540 1.14 27.71 4.04
C ALA A 540 2.51 27.39 3.42
N GLN A 541 2.63 26.24 2.76
CA GLN A 541 3.80 25.85 1.97
C GLN A 541 3.33 25.22 0.67
N VAL A 542 3.78 25.78 -0.45
CA VAL A 542 3.53 25.28 -1.81
C VAL A 542 4.84 25.34 -2.59
N LEU A 543 5.19 24.24 -3.24
CA LEU A 543 6.26 24.18 -4.23
C LEU A 543 5.69 23.71 -5.56
N VAL A 544 5.83 24.52 -6.60
CA VAL A 544 5.59 24.09 -7.99
C VAL A 544 6.95 23.90 -8.65
N ARG A 545 7.32 22.66 -8.97
CA ARG A 545 8.61 22.33 -9.55
C ARG A 545 8.52 21.49 -10.81
N ASP A 546 9.53 21.59 -11.67
CA ASP A 546 9.73 20.72 -12.85
C ASP A 546 8.47 20.63 -13.75
N SER A 547 7.63 21.68 -13.75
CA SER A 547 6.25 21.68 -14.30
C SER A 547 6.06 22.67 -15.45
N TRP A 548 5.04 22.44 -16.29
CA TRP A 548 4.65 23.34 -17.38
C TRP A 548 3.55 24.31 -16.93
N LEU A 549 3.76 25.61 -17.12
CA LEU A 549 2.83 26.69 -16.75
C LEU A 549 2.28 27.40 -18.00
N GLY A 550 0.96 27.32 -18.19
CA GLY A 550 0.26 28.01 -19.28
C GLY A 550 0.15 29.52 -19.10
N ALA A 551 -0.22 30.23 -20.18
CA ALA A 551 -0.16 31.70 -20.24
C ALA A 551 -1.16 32.44 -19.32
N HIS A 552 -2.17 31.73 -18.79
CA HIS A 552 -3.09 32.23 -17.78
C HIS A 552 -2.40 32.51 -16.42
N ILE A 553 -1.27 31.84 -16.11
CA ILE A 553 -0.58 32.04 -14.83
C ILE A 553 0.05 33.45 -14.77
N SER A 554 -0.30 34.18 -13.71
CA SER A 554 0.09 35.57 -13.49
C SER A 554 1.60 35.77 -13.27
N SER A 555 2.09 36.96 -13.62
CA SER A 555 3.44 37.42 -13.28
C SER A 555 3.60 37.70 -11.77
N ALA A 556 2.48 37.90 -11.06
CA ALA A 556 2.36 37.87 -9.61
C ALA A 556 1.43 36.71 -9.20
N PRO A 557 1.90 35.44 -9.22
CA PRO A 557 1.08 34.27 -9.01
C PRO A 557 0.78 33.97 -7.54
N TRP A 558 1.34 34.74 -6.61
CA TRP A 558 1.10 34.64 -5.18
C TRP A 558 0.41 35.92 -4.70
N THR A 559 -0.69 35.80 -3.96
CA THR A 559 -1.43 36.96 -3.43
C THR A 559 -1.75 36.82 -1.96
N ASP A 560 -2.02 37.94 -1.31
CA ASP A 560 -2.50 37.98 0.07
C ASP A 560 -3.89 37.33 0.19
N MET A 561 -4.26 36.94 1.41
CA MET A 561 -5.59 36.43 1.73
C MET A 561 -6.03 36.90 3.11
N SER A 562 -7.21 37.51 3.22
CA SER A 562 -7.84 37.87 4.50
C SER A 562 -6.97 38.72 5.46
N GLY A 563 -5.99 39.46 4.94
CA GLY A 563 -5.05 40.28 5.71
C GLY A 563 -3.69 39.65 6.01
N PHE A 564 -3.46 38.39 5.60
CA PHE A 564 -2.17 37.70 5.72
C PHE A 564 -1.37 37.81 4.41
N SER A 565 -0.06 38.08 4.53
CA SER A 565 0.81 38.35 3.38
C SER A 565 1.28 37.07 2.70
N TRP A 566 1.30 37.03 1.36
CA TRP A 566 1.94 35.92 0.64
C TRP A 566 3.45 35.83 0.91
N GLN A 567 4.07 36.92 1.34
CA GLN A 567 5.50 37.00 1.65
C GLN A 567 5.88 36.33 2.98
N GLU A 568 4.88 36.09 3.85
CA GLU A 568 5.04 35.36 5.12
C GLU A 568 4.87 33.84 4.91
N ALA A 569 4.39 33.41 3.74
CA ALA A 569 4.17 32.02 3.38
C ALA A 569 5.36 31.39 2.65
N ARG A 570 5.46 30.05 2.72
CA ARG A 570 6.56 29.26 2.16
C ARG A 570 6.31 28.90 0.68
N PHE A 571 5.95 29.88 -0.15
CA PHE A 571 5.65 29.70 -1.57
C PHE A 571 6.90 29.79 -2.45
N HIS A 572 7.15 28.74 -3.24
CA HIS A 572 8.36 28.63 -4.06
C HIS A 572 8.10 27.97 -5.42
N GLU A 573 8.98 28.23 -6.37
CA GLU A 573 9.06 27.55 -7.66
C GLU A 573 10.46 26.98 -7.94
N LEU A 574 10.58 25.97 -8.80
CA LEU A 574 11.89 25.46 -9.25
C LEU A 574 11.80 24.80 -10.64
N ASN A 575 12.64 25.22 -11.59
CA ASN A 575 12.75 24.57 -12.92
C ASN A 575 11.42 24.48 -13.72
N ASN A 576 10.49 25.42 -13.50
CA ASN A 576 9.24 25.49 -14.24
C ASN A 576 9.46 26.08 -15.65
N ASN A 577 8.73 25.55 -16.62
CA ASN A 577 8.79 25.96 -18.03
C ASN A 577 7.40 26.35 -18.58
N GLY A 578 7.35 26.88 -19.80
CA GLY A 578 6.13 27.40 -20.42
C GLY A 578 5.95 28.92 -20.26
N PRO A 579 4.98 29.53 -20.96
CA PRO A 579 4.79 30.98 -20.98
C PRO A 579 4.46 31.57 -19.60
N GLY A 580 3.84 30.79 -18.71
CA GLY A 580 3.48 31.19 -17.35
C GLY A 580 4.59 31.02 -16.30
N SER A 581 5.83 30.65 -16.67
CA SER A 581 6.93 30.40 -15.71
C SER A 581 8.01 31.48 -15.65
N ARG A 582 7.79 32.65 -16.27
CA ARG A 582 8.77 33.75 -16.25
C ARG A 582 9.03 34.22 -14.81
N ILE A 583 10.28 34.04 -14.36
CA ILE A 583 10.76 34.48 -13.04
C ILE A 583 10.66 36.00 -12.91
N THR A 584 10.15 36.46 -11.76
CA THR A 584 9.99 37.87 -11.37
C THR A 584 10.27 38.02 -9.87
N ALA A 585 10.38 39.24 -9.35
CA ALA A 585 10.56 39.49 -7.91
C ALA A 585 9.40 38.99 -7.04
N THR A 586 8.21 38.81 -7.63
CA THR A 586 7.00 38.25 -7.00
C THR A 586 6.90 36.73 -7.12
N ARG A 587 8.00 36.04 -7.48
CA ARG A 587 8.06 34.59 -7.73
C ARG A 587 9.31 33.97 -7.07
N PRO A 588 9.30 33.72 -5.75
CA PRO A 588 10.44 33.13 -5.05
C PRO A 588 10.83 31.79 -5.67
N GLN A 589 12.12 31.60 -5.93
CA GLN A 589 12.66 30.32 -6.38
C GLN A 589 13.18 29.54 -5.17
N LEU A 590 12.97 28.23 -5.13
CA LEU A 590 13.62 27.38 -4.15
C LEU A 590 15.13 27.34 -4.42
N ASP A 591 15.94 27.47 -3.37
CA ASP A 591 17.39 27.25 -3.47
C ASP A 591 17.67 25.82 -3.99
N PRO A 592 18.39 25.65 -5.11
CA PRO A 592 18.76 24.32 -5.62
C PRO A 592 19.48 23.42 -4.60
N ALA A 593 20.21 23.98 -3.62
CA ALA A 593 20.82 23.21 -2.53
C ALA A 593 19.78 22.55 -1.60
N LEU A 594 18.59 23.14 -1.47
CA LEU A 594 17.48 22.59 -0.71
C LEU A 594 16.62 21.62 -1.53
N ALA A 595 16.78 21.55 -2.86
CA ALA A 595 15.90 20.77 -3.74
C ALA A 595 15.83 19.26 -3.45
N ARG A 596 16.84 18.71 -2.74
CA ARG A 596 16.88 17.34 -2.20
C ARG A 596 15.92 17.10 -1.02
N GLU A 597 15.58 18.15 -0.28
CA GLU A 597 14.67 18.10 0.89
C GLU A 597 13.20 18.31 0.51
N PHE A 598 12.96 18.62 -0.76
CA PHE A 598 11.65 18.87 -1.35
C PHE A 598 11.44 17.97 -2.60
N THR A 599 11.79 16.69 -2.44
CA THR A 599 11.46 15.62 -3.37
C THR A 599 10.08 15.04 -3.06
N LEU A 600 9.50 14.31 -4.02
CA LEU A 600 8.28 13.55 -3.80
C LEU A 600 8.42 12.52 -2.66
N GLU A 601 9.61 11.93 -2.50
CA GLU A 601 9.89 11.00 -1.39
C GLU A 601 9.82 11.71 -0.05
N GLU A 602 10.53 12.83 0.15
CA GLU A 602 10.57 13.52 1.44
C GLU A 602 9.18 13.99 1.93
N TYR A 603 8.30 14.42 1.02
CA TYR A 603 6.92 14.79 1.36
C TYR A 603 6.08 13.60 1.86
N LEU A 604 6.26 12.41 1.25
CA LEU A 604 5.41 11.25 1.52
C LEU A 604 5.98 10.38 2.64
N ARG A 605 7.31 10.32 2.77
CA ARG A 605 8.07 9.46 3.70
C ARG A 605 7.54 9.52 5.13
N GLY A 606 7.36 10.74 5.66
CA GLY A 606 6.93 10.96 7.05
C GLY A 606 7.82 10.21 8.06
N ALA A 607 7.23 9.76 9.16
CA ALA A 607 7.92 8.94 10.17
C ALA A 607 7.76 7.42 9.99
N ASP A 608 6.92 6.95 9.04
CA ASP A 608 6.60 5.53 8.83
C ASP A 608 7.11 4.96 7.49
N GLY A 609 7.86 5.75 6.72
CA GLY A 609 8.47 5.31 5.47
C GLY A 609 7.52 5.10 4.31
N TRP A 610 6.39 5.80 4.30
CA TRP A 610 5.40 5.66 3.23
C TRP A 610 5.93 6.21 1.89
N ALA A 611 6.18 5.32 0.93
CA ALA A 611 6.61 5.68 -0.43
C ALA A 611 5.69 5.04 -1.49
N PRO A 612 4.43 5.52 -1.64
CA PRO A 612 3.42 4.94 -2.53
C PRO A 612 3.74 5.06 -4.02
N GLN A 613 4.71 5.90 -4.39
CA GLN A 613 5.27 5.99 -5.74
C GLN A 613 5.97 4.70 -6.19
N LEU A 614 6.47 3.90 -5.23
CA LEU A 614 7.21 2.66 -5.46
C LEU A 614 6.31 1.41 -5.47
N ALA A 615 5.01 1.58 -5.24
CA ALA A 615 4.06 0.47 -5.25
C ALA A 615 3.83 -0.05 -6.68
N GLY A 616 4.24 -1.29 -6.95
CA GLY A 616 4.12 -1.91 -8.28
C GLY A 616 5.28 -1.67 -9.24
N THR A 617 6.34 -0.97 -8.80
CA THR A 617 7.59 -0.81 -9.58
C THR A 617 8.61 -1.90 -9.20
N ARG A 618 9.80 -1.87 -9.82
CA ARG A 618 10.97 -2.72 -9.44
C ARG A 618 12.03 -1.91 -8.68
N ALA A 619 12.31 -0.69 -9.13
CA ALA A 619 13.13 0.32 -8.45
C ALA A 619 12.20 1.45 -7.92
N ASP A 620 12.61 2.35 -7.03
CA ASP A 620 13.96 2.85 -6.75
C ASP A 620 14.06 3.33 -5.28
N SER A 621 15.26 3.37 -4.70
CA SER A 621 15.59 4.20 -3.53
C SER A 621 17.08 4.60 -3.51
N THR A 622 17.66 4.96 -4.67
CA THR A 622 19.07 5.36 -4.77
C THR A 622 19.31 6.82 -4.36
N GLN A 623 19.39 7.11 -3.06
CA GLN A 623 20.10 8.32 -2.62
C GLN A 623 20.77 8.29 -1.22
N GLU A 624 21.54 7.24 -0.90
CA GLU A 624 22.61 7.42 0.09
C GLU A 624 23.85 6.54 -0.18
N MET A 625 24.78 7.02 -1.02
CA MET A 625 26.17 6.54 -1.13
C MET A 625 27.12 7.59 -1.78
N ALA A 626 26.79 8.88 -1.66
CA ALA A 626 27.60 9.99 -2.17
C ALA A 626 28.43 10.70 -1.07
N GLY A 627 28.44 10.19 0.16
CA GLY A 627 29.03 10.85 1.34
C GLY A 627 30.42 10.38 1.77
N THR A 628 30.91 9.25 1.27
CA THR A 628 32.07 8.53 1.85
C THR A 628 33.28 8.38 0.93
N ALA A 629 33.25 8.95 -0.28
CA ALA A 629 34.39 8.97 -1.20
C ALA A 629 35.42 10.10 -0.91
N ALA A 630 35.10 11.03 -0.01
CA ALA A 630 35.94 12.20 0.30
C ALA A 630 37.08 11.91 1.31
N ALA A 631 37.70 10.73 1.25
CA ALA A 631 38.66 10.26 2.26
C ALA A 631 39.81 9.36 1.72
N ALA A 632 40.19 9.47 0.44
CA ALA A 632 41.34 8.73 -0.09
C ALA A 632 42.09 9.45 -1.23
N GLY A 633 43.42 9.55 -1.10
CA GLY A 633 44.32 9.44 -2.25
C GLY A 633 44.73 10.71 -3.03
N THR A 634 45.35 11.70 -2.37
CA THR A 634 46.17 12.69 -3.09
C THR A 634 47.47 12.05 -3.59
N VAL A 635 47.57 11.68 -4.87
CA VAL A 635 48.84 11.32 -5.54
C VAL A 635 48.90 11.88 -6.96
N THR A 636 50.10 12.30 -7.35
CA THR A 636 50.51 12.89 -8.64
C THR A 636 50.30 11.94 -9.85
N ARG A 637 50.30 12.40 -11.11
CA ARG A 637 50.87 13.64 -11.71
C ARG A 637 49.91 14.32 -12.68
#